data_AF-A0A7K4D452-F1
#
_entry.id   AF-A0A7K4D452-F1
#
_cell.length_a   1.000
_cell.length_b   1.000
_cell.length_c   1.000
_cell.angle_alpha   90.00
_cell.angle_beta   90.00
_cell.angle_gamma   90.00
#
_symmetry.space_group_name_H-M   'P 1'
#
loop_
_entity.id
_entity.type
_entity.pdbx_description
1 polymer ?
#
loop_
_entity_poly.entity_id
_entity_poly.type
_entity_poly.pdbx_seq_one_letter_code
_entity_poly.pdbx_strand_id
1 'polypeptide(L)'
;MFSLIILSLIVFASPIKAGAQAFSSSSGTAGLSLNGTVFQDLDGDRSFSPGEIGLPGRTVLLRQNGSELSRTTTDERGMYIFGNLSPGQYELEQEPLSDENQTAPGGGFYMVTLTDKPAFHLDFGLFLKSNATGAIQIRQYPIMHPTAEEARQWTEAYNATARAYLSPFLAAEMKAGQGASYSLLDFLQYTPAERNQGSCGNCWAWAGTGVMEIDYARQMGVKDRFSLQFLDSNYNGGCGASGACCGGWLEDVADFYSSAGFAVPWSNANAQYRDTNSGCGGCSAVSASSISTNPSYPITSVATRAVPTHGVGKETAISNIKNVLRQGKAIWFGYFLPDDDSWSNFISFWSTQGESAIWKPDFACGGQYSYQSGGGHAVLCVGYDDTDPDNRYWIMLNSWGNSALRPNGLFYMDMDMNYDCRYAGLGYAFYWMTLDICYPVSENKPPDVPEMPDGPIKGYVNKAAFYTTSTTDRDGDQVKFIFDWGDKSTSETDFVKSSEKVSASHRWQRSGTYRVGVKAQDSKGAESLSSKLLAVSISGTPNSAPKKPTAPAGTKDGYAGRSYTYTSYASDPDRDLICYTFDWGDGSTSQTSYANSGLRGRSSHAWSRPGSYRIRVMATDSSGASSSWSEATTIKISDGRSSPNASPSKKSCPCQERS
;
A
#
# COMPACT_ATOMS: atom_id res chain seq x y z
N MET A 1 2.71 -66.49 34.66
CA MET A 1 2.60 -66.98 33.27
C MET A 1 3.29 -65.92 32.40
N PHE A 2 4.62 -65.97 32.25
CA PHE A 2 5.38 -66.60 31.14
C PHE A 2 4.90 -66.13 29.76
N SER A 3 5.69 -65.52 28.87
CA SER A 3 7.14 -65.69 28.63
C SER A 3 7.85 -64.41 28.14
N LEU A 4 9.07 -64.26 28.66
CA LEU A 4 10.22 -63.56 28.07
C LEU A 4 10.72 -64.36 26.85
N ILE A 5 11.05 -63.72 25.73
CA ILE A 5 11.95 -64.31 24.72
C ILE A 5 13.12 -63.37 24.42
N ILE A 6 14.29 -63.92 24.75
CA ILE A 6 15.68 -63.52 24.64
C ILE A 6 16.09 -63.06 23.23
N LEU A 7 16.82 -61.94 23.20
CA LEU A 7 17.59 -61.44 22.06
C LEU A 7 18.93 -62.21 21.99
N SER A 8 19.15 -62.99 20.93
CA SER A 8 20.44 -63.66 20.68
C SER A 8 21.25 -62.86 19.67
N LEU A 9 22.25 -62.12 20.16
CA LEU A 9 23.39 -61.65 19.36
C LEU A 9 24.25 -62.86 18.98
N ILE A 10 24.47 -63.09 17.68
CA ILE A 10 25.57 -63.94 17.20
C ILE A 10 26.57 -63.03 16.50
N VAL A 11 27.69 -62.81 17.18
CA VAL A 11 28.93 -62.27 16.62
C VAL A 11 29.76 -63.47 16.18
N PHE A 12 30.08 -63.56 14.88
CA PHE A 12 31.24 -64.31 14.41
C PHE A 12 32.15 -63.36 13.65
N ALA A 13 33.37 -63.20 14.17
CA ALA A 13 34.46 -62.50 13.55
C ALA A 13 35.43 -63.50 12.88
N SER A 14 35.99 -63.06 11.75
CA SER A 14 37.27 -63.46 11.11
C SER A 14 37.22 -64.60 10.06
N PRO A 15 38.15 -64.64 9.07
CA PRO A 15 38.89 -63.57 8.39
C PRO A 15 38.74 -63.60 6.84
N ILE A 16 38.94 -62.46 6.18
CA ILE A 16 39.06 -62.41 4.71
C ILE A 16 40.40 -63.06 4.31
N LYS A 17 40.33 -64.21 3.62
CA LYS A 17 41.47 -64.87 2.99
C LYS A 17 41.52 -64.40 1.54
N ALA A 18 42.58 -63.69 1.17
CA ALA A 18 42.86 -63.34 -0.22
C ALA A 18 43.08 -64.61 -1.04
N GLY A 19 42.16 -64.89 -1.96
CA GLY A 19 42.29 -65.93 -2.97
C GLY A 19 42.39 -65.28 -4.34
N ALA A 20 43.61 -65.05 -4.81
CA ALA A 20 43.85 -64.79 -6.23
C ALA A 20 43.58 -66.11 -6.98
N GLN A 21 42.53 -66.15 -7.81
CA GLN A 21 42.42 -67.14 -8.88
C GLN A 21 42.78 -66.48 -10.19
N ALA A 22 43.79 -67.05 -10.82
CA ALA A 22 44.36 -66.66 -12.09
C ALA A 22 43.31 -66.71 -13.20
N PHE A 23 43.20 -65.62 -13.97
CA PHE A 23 42.57 -65.63 -15.28
C PHE A 23 43.42 -66.49 -16.23
N SER A 24 42.86 -67.62 -16.68
CA SER A 24 43.35 -68.32 -17.85
C SER A 24 43.09 -67.47 -19.09
N SER A 25 44.16 -67.15 -19.81
CA SER A 25 44.10 -66.56 -21.14
C SER A 25 43.42 -67.52 -22.11
N SER A 26 42.19 -67.21 -22.49
CA SER A 26 41.62 -67.63 -23.76
C SER A 26 41.30 -66.39 -24.56
N SER A 27 41.92 -66.30 -25.74
CA SER A 27 41.66 -65.30 -26.76
C SER A 27 40.25 -65.50 -27.32
N GLY A 28 39.25 -65.02 -26.59
CA GLY A 28 37.91 -64.78 -27.09
C GLY A 28 37.76 -63.28 -27.33
N THR A 29 37.35 -62.89 -28.54
CA THR A 29 36.86 -61.53 -28.82
C THR A 29 35.99 -61.07 -27.66
N ALA A 30 36.38 -60.00 -26.96
CA ALA A 30 35.59 -59.43 -25.89
C ALA A 30 34.21 -59.11 -26.44
N GLY A 31 33.21 -59.89 -26.04
CA GLY A 31 31.85 -59.70 -26.54
C GLY A 31 31.35 -58.32 -26.14
N LEU A 32 30.59 -57.69 -27.03
CA LEU A 32 30.05 -56.35 -26.78
C LEU A 32 29.05 -56.42 -25.61
N SER A 33 28.85 -55.30 -24.93
CA SER A 33 27.95 -55.22 -23.80
C SER A 33 27.10 -53.96 -23.81
N LEU A 34 25.95 -54.05 -23.15
CA LEU A 34 25.06 -52.94 -22.84
C LEU A 34 24.87 -52.92 -21.32
N ASN A 35 25.04 -51.76 -20.69
CA ASN A 35 24.75 -51.59 -19.27
C ASN A 35 24.20 -50.21 -18.97
N GLY A 36 23.58 -50.11 -17.80
CA GLY A 36 22.99 -48.89 -17.27
C GLY A 36 22.45 -49.13 -15.86
N THR A 37 21.73 -48.14 -15.36
CA THR A 37 21.15 -48.08 -14.03
C THR A 37 19.66 -47.85 -14.16
N VAL A 38 18.84 -48.63 -13.46
CA VAL A 38 17.45 -48.22 -13.19
C VAL A 38 17.46 -47.46 -11.88
N PHE A 39 16.94 -46.25 -11.84
CA PHE A 39 17.02 -45.37 -10.67
C PHE A 39 15.69 -44.69 -10.39
N GLN A 40 15.52 -44.25 -9.15
CA GLN A 40 14.40 -43.42 -8.76
C GLN A 40 14.72 -41.98 -9.17
N ASP A 41 14.04 -41.53 -10.23
CA ASP A 41 14.20 -40.20 -10.79
C ASP A 41 13.39 -39.22 -9.93
N LEU A 42 14.04 -38.70 -8.90
CA LEU A 42 13.39 -37.93 -7.83
C LEU A 42 13.11 -36.49 -8.26
N ASP A 43 13.93 -35.95 -9.14
CA ASP A 43 13.87 -34.58 -9.63
C ASP A 43 13.35 -34.46 -11.07
N GLY A 44 13.13 -35.59 -11.75
CA GLY A 44 12.57 -35.68 -13.10
C GLY A 44 13.55 -35.25 -14.19
N ASP A 45 14.83 -35.11 -13.87
CA ASP A 45 15.87 -34.60 -14.78
C ASP A 45 16.30 -35.63 -15.85
N ARG A 46 15.84 -36.88 -15.70
CA ARG A 46 16.09 -38.04 -16.57
C ARG A 46 17.55 -38.52 -16.58
N SER A 47 18.33 -38.14 -15.59
CA SER A 47 19.76 -38.44 -15.47
C SER A 47 20.06 -38.97 -14.08
N PHE A 48 20.82 -40.07 -13.99
CA PHE A 48 21.16 -40.62 -12.68
C PHE A 48 22.21 -39.75 -11.96
N SER A 49 21.76 -38.98 -10.97
CA SER A 49 22.54 -37.93 -10.30
C SER A 49 22.89 -38.27 -8.84
N PRO A 50 23.95 -37.68 -8.24
CA PRO A 50 24.32 -37.92 -6.85
C PRO A 50 23.19 -37.53 -5.87
N GLY A 51 22.63 -38.53 -5.18
CA GLY A 51 21.48 -38.35 -4.27
C GLY A 51 20.26 -39.18 -4.68
N GLU A 52 20.24 -39.62 -5.94
CA GLU A 52 19.24 -40.56 -6.43
C GLU A 52 19.64 -42.00 -6.12
N ILE A 53 18.62 -42.84 -5.97
CA ILE A 53 18.79 -44.22 -5.51
C ILE A 53 18.58 -45.16 -6.68
N GLY A 54 19.59 -45.97 -6.98
CA GLY A 54 19.45 -47.09 -7.91
C GLY A 54 18.44 -48.11 -7.37
N LEU A 55 17.52 -48.55 -8.24
CA LEU A 55 16.40 -49.39 -7.89
C LEU A 55 16.73 -50.87 -8.12
N PRO A 56 16.82 -51.71 -7.07
CA PRO A 56 17.13 -53.13 -7.20
C PRO A 56 15.96 -53.97 -7.70
N GLY A 57 16.26 -55.10 -8.34
CA GLY A 57 15.26 -56.08 -8.76
C GLY A 57 14.36 -55.67 -9.93
N ARG A 58 14.74 -54.63 -10.68
CA ARG A 58 13.99 -54.12 -11.84
C ARG A 58 14.32 -54.93 -13.09
N THR A 59 13.30 -55.38 -13.81
CA THR A 59 13.48 -56.13 -15.06
C THR A 59 13.82 -55.19 -16.22
N VAL A 60 14.89 -55.51 -16.95
CA VAL A 60 15.27 -54.88 -18.21
C VAL A 60 15.26 -55.94 -19.30
N LEU A 61 14.63 -55.62 -20.43
CA LEU A 61 14.46 -56.46 -21.60
C LEU A 61 15.41 -56.00 -22.72
N LEU A 62 16.02 -56.97 -23.39
CA LEU A 62 16.78 -56.77 -24.62
C LEU A 62 16.05 -57.45 -25.77
N ARG A 63 15.66 -56.69 -26.80
CA ARG A 63 15.02 -57.18 -28.01
C ARG A 63 15.90 -57.00 -29.24
N GLN A 64 15.69 -57.88 -30.23
CA GLN A 64 16.28 -57.77 -31.55
C GLN A 64 15.26 -58.22 -32.60
N ASN A 65 15.09 -57.44 -33.68
CA ASN A 65 14.10 -57.70 -34.74
C ASN A 65 12.66 -57.91 -34.21
N GLY A 66 12.27 -57.15 -33.17
CA GLY A 66 10.93 -57.21 -32.58
C GLY A 66 10.65 -58.43 -31.69
N SER A 67 11.63 -59.29 -31.43
CA SER A 67 11.51 -60.42 -30.49
C SER A 67 12.42 -60.24 -29.28
N GLU A 68 12.00 -60.73 -28.12
CA GLU A 68 12.84 -60.77 -26.91
C GLU A 68 14.04 -61.70 -27.15
N LEU A 69 15.24 -61.13 -27.02
CA LEU A 69 16.50 -61.85 -27.11
C LEU A 69 16.95 -62.32 -25.72
N SER A 70 16.79 -61.46 -24.71
CA SER A 70 17.17 -61.75 -23.32
C SER A 70 16.51 -60.78 -22.33
N ARG A 71 16.55 -61.10 -21.04
CA ARG A 71 16.16 -60.21 -19.94
C ARG A 71 17.10 -60.38 -18.74
N THR A 72 17.21 -59.34 -17.92
CA THR A 72 17.98 -59.36 -16.67
C THR A 72 17.29 -58.53 -15.60
N THR A 73 17.75 -58.63 -14.36
CA THR A 73 17.28 -57.81 -13.23
C THR A 73 18.41 -56.98 -12.65
N THR A 74 18.11 -55.76 -12.19
CA THR A 74 19.11 -54.89 -11.56
C THR A 74 19.60 -55.42 -10.21
N ASP A 75 20.86 -55.13 -9.88
CA ASP A 75 21.48 -55.46 -8.59
C ASP A 75 21.10 -54.48 -7.46
N GLU A 76 21.69 -54.64 -6.27
CA GLU A 76 21.42 -53.79 -5.08
C GLU A 76 21.67 -52.29 -5.29
N ARG A 77 22.40 -51.90 -6.34
CA ARG A 77 22.68 -50.51 -6.71
C ARG A 77 21.91 -50.06 -7.95
N GLY A 78 20.94 -50.84 -8.41
CA GLY A 78 20.16 -50.54 -9.61
C GLY A 78 20.87 -50.84 -10.92
N MET A 79 22.06 -51.44 -10.92
CA MET A 79 22.85 -51.67 -12.13
C MET A 79 22.40 -52.95 -12.86
N TYR A 80 22.39 -52.91 -14.19
CA TYR A 80 22.20 -54.11 -15.02
C TYR A 80 23.25 -54.20 -16.14
N ILE A 81 23.46 -55.41 -16.65
CA ILE A 81 24.36 -55.66 -17.77
C ILE A 81 23.87 -56.80 -18.67
N PHE A 82 23.98 -56.60 -19.99
CA PHE A 82 23.93 -57.62 -21.02
C PHE A 82 25.32 -57.77 -21.63
N GLY A 83 25.95 -58.93 -21.50
CA GLY A 83 27.28 -59.22 -22.06
C GLY A 83 27.23 -60.19 -23.24
N ASN A 84 28.38 -60.37 -23.89
CA ASN A 84 28.58 -61.32 -25.00
C ASN A 84 27.68 -61.07 -26.23
N LEU A 85 27.39 -59.81 -26.53
CA LEU A 85 26.60 -59.41 -27.69
C LEU A 85 27.45 -59.34 -28.96
N SER A 86 26.83 -59.66 -30.10
CA SER A 86 27.41 -59.48 -31.42
C SER A 86 27.12 -58.06 -31.95
N PRO A 87 27.85 -57.57 -32.96
CA PRO A 87 27.46 -56.34 -33.64
C PRO A 87 26.05 -56.44 -34.23
N GLY A 88 25.23 -55.41 -34.04
CA GLY A 88 23.83 -55.40 -34.44
C GLY A 88 23.03 -54.28 -33.81
N GLN A 89 21.78 -54.12 -34.26
CA GLN A 89 20.82 -53.21 -33.65
C GLN A 89 20.03 -53.92 -32.56
N TYR A 90 19.85 -53.25 -31.42
CA TYR A 90 19.19 -53.73 -30.23
C TYR A 90 18.20 -52.70 -29.72
N GLU A 91 17.08 -53.18 -29.19
CA GLU A 91 16.10 -52.37 -28.46
C GLU A 91 16.16 -52.75 -26.98
N LEU A 92 16.25 -51.75 -26.11
CA LEU A 92 16.35 -51.93 -24.68
C LEU A 92 15.18 -51.24 -23.98
N GLU A 93 14.42 -51.98 -23.19
CA GLU A 93 13.21 -51.52 -22.51
C GLU A 93 13.25 -51.94 -21.03
N GLN A 94 12.69 -51.13 -20.15
CA GLN A 94 12.46 -51.48 -18.75
C GLN A 94 10.98 -51.87 -18.58
N GLU A 95 10.66 -52.91 -17.80
CA GLU A 95 9.26 -53.25 -17.48
C GLU A 95 8.80 -52.46 -16.23
N PRO A 96 8.09 -51.31 -16.36
CA PRO A 96 7.68 -50.52 -15.19
C PRO A 96 6.65 -51.28 -14.35
N LEU A 97 6.70 -51.14 -13.03
CA LEU A 97 5.62 -51.63 -12.17
C LEU A 97 4.36 -50.75 -12.36
N SER A 98 3.19 -51.32 -12.06
CA SER A 98 1.88 -50.69 -12.37
C SER A 98 1.68 -49.29 -11.77
N ASP A 99 2.45 -48.95 -10.73
CA ASP A 99 2.43 -47.74 -9.94
C ASP A 99 3.58 -46.76 -10.27
N GLU A 100 4.33 -46.99 -11.35
CA GLU A 100 5.45 -46.14 -11.78
C GLU A 100 5.20 -45.50 -13.16
N ASN A 101 5.85 -44.36 -13.38
CA ASN A 101 5.99 -43.72 -14.68
C ASN A 101 7.48 -43.65 -15.02
N GLN A 102 7.85 -44.16 -16.19
CA GLN A 102 9.21 -44.03 -16.67
C GLN A 102 9.46 -42.62 -17.21
N THR A 103 10.53 -42.01 -16.74
CA THR A 103 10.96 -40.64 -17.09
C THR A 103 12.17 -40.65 -18.02
N ALA A 104 13.07 -41.62 -17.86
CA ALA A 104 14.23 -41.83 -18.73
C ALA A 104 14.24 -43.26 -19.32
N PRO A 105 14.61 -43.43 -20.60
CA PRO A 105 14.63 -42.38 -21.62
C PRO A 105 13.19 -41.89 -21.87
N GLY A 106 13.02 -40.61 -22.22
CA GLY A 106 11.69 -40.02 -22.43
C GLY A 106 10.87 -40.67 -23.58
N GLY A 107 11.51 -41.47 -24.42
CA GLY A 107 10.88 -42.28 -25.46
C GLY A 107 10.46 -43.70 -25.03
N GLY A 108 10.69 -44.09 -23.77
CA GLY A 108 10.33 -45.40 -23.21
C GLY A 108 11.37 -46.51 -23.41
N PHE A 109 12.23 -46.41 -24.43
CA PHE A 109 13.24 -47.43 -24.74
C PHE A 109 14.48 -46.81 -25.40
N TYR A 110 15.60 -47.55 -25.43
CA TYR A 110 16.77 -47.20 -26.22
C TYR A 110 16.86 -48.03 -27.50
N MET A 111 17.25 -47.39 -28.60
CA MET A 111 17.69 -48.07 -29.82
C MET A 111 19.21 -47.96 -29.93
N VAL A 112 19.92 -49.06 -29.73
CA VAL A 112 21.38 -49.09 -29.68
C VAL A 112 21.94 -49.90 -30.84
N THR A 113 22.86 -49.32 -31.60
CA THR A 113 23.61 -50.04 -32.64
C THR A 113 25.01 -50.34 -32.12
N LEU A 114 25.27 -51.61 -31.85
CA LEU A 114 26.59 -52.10 -31.47
C LEU A 114 27.39 -52.45 -32.73
N THR A 115 28.62 -51.95 -32.84
CA THR A 115 29.50 -52.19 -34.00
C THR A 115 30.81 -52.86 -33.58
N ASP A 116 31.62 -52.19 -32.78
CA ASP A 116 32.91 -52.72 -32.30
C ASP A 116 33.21 -52.38 -30.83
N LYS A 117 32.34 -51.61 -30.16
CA LYS A 117 32.49 -51.19 -28.76
C LYS A 117 31.19 -51.37 -27.96
N PRO A 118 31.29 -51.66 -26.65
CA PRO A 118 30.14 -51.68 -25.75
C PRO A 118 29.50 -50.29 -25.59
N ALA A 119 28.23 -50.28 -25.17
CA ALA A 119 27.50 -49.07 -24.78
C ALA A 119 27.18 -49.08 -23.28
N PHE A 120 27.25 -47.91 -22.67
CA PHE A 120 27.14 -47.67 -21.23
C PHE A 120 26.14 -46.52 -20.98
N HIS A 121 25.73 -46.31 -19.73
CA HIS A 121 24.84 -45.21 -19.32
C HIS A 121 23.48 -45.23 -20.01
N LEU A 122 22.95 -46.44 -20.25
CA LEU A 122 21.61 -46.63 -20.81
C LEU A 122 20.58 -46.61 -19.67
N ASP A 123 20.51 -45.50 -18.96
CA ASP A 123 19.80 -45.45 -17.67
C ASP A 123 18.28 -45.34 -17.83
N PHE A 124 17.54 -45.92 -16.88
CA PHE A 124 16.08 -45.85 -16.83
C PHE A 124 15.63 -45.16 -15.54
N GLY A 125 15.02 -43.99 -15.67
CA GLY A 125 14.47 -43.22 -14.55
C GLY A 125 13.01 -43.57 -14.32
N LEU A 126 12.62 -43.78 -13.05
CA LEU A 126 11.26 -44.13 -12.66
C LEU A 126 10.72 -43.16 -11.59
N PHE A 127 9.48 -42.72 -11.76
CA PHE A 127 8.72 -41.87 -10.84
C PHE A 127 7.50 -42.62 -10.27
N LEU A 128 7.27 -42.57 -8.96
CA LEU A 128 6.10 -43.22 -8.32
C LEU A 128 4.81 -42.41 -8.48
N LYS A 129 3.72 -43.07 -8.90
CA LYS A 129 2.36 -42.51 -8.89
C LYS A 129 1.85 -42.49 -7.44
N SER A 130 1.82 -41.32 -6.82
CA SER A 130 1.58 -41.14 -5.39
C SER A 130 0.33 -41.87 -4.84
N ASN A 131 0.47 -42.54 -3.69
CA ASN A 131 -0.58 -42.61 -2.68
C ASN A 131 0.00 -42.15 -1.33
N ALA A 132 -0.71 -41.21 -0.70
CA ALA A 132 -0.38 -40.44 0.50
C ALA A 132 0.58 -41.09 1.52
N THR A 133 1.69 -40.42 1.84
CA THR A 133 1.91 -39.69 3.12
C THR A 133 3.35 -39.12 3.19
N GLY A 134 3.49 -37.82 3.49
CA GLY A 134 4.58 -37.33 4.34
C GLY A 134 5.97 -36.95 3.77
N ALA A 135 6.23 -36.95 2.47
CA ALA A 135 7.47 -36.39 1.91
C ALA A 135 7.20 -35.06 1.18
N ILE A 136 8.00 -34.04 1.49
CA ILE A 136 7.90 -32.67 0.99
C ILE A 136 8.02 -32.69 -0.54
N GLN A 137 6.93 -32.30 -1.21
CA GLN A 137 6.93 -31.97 -2.64
C GLN A 137 7.93 -30.82 -2.87
N ILE A 138 9.09 -31.08 -3.48
CA ILE A 138 9.96 -30.01 -3.97
C ILE A 138 9.30 -29.47 -5.25
N ARG A 139 8.70 -28.29 -5.13
CA ARG A 139 8.09 -27.56 -6.23
C ARG A 139 9.22 -27.15 -7.20
N GLN A 140 9.22 -27.67 -8.42
CA GLN A 140 10.17 -27.23 -9.46
C GLN A 140 9.86 -25.77 -9.81
N TYR A 141 10.85 -24.89 -9.70
CA TYR A 141 10.70 -23.46 -9.94
C TYR A 141 11.27 -23.08 -11.30
N PRO A 142 10.49 -22.50 -12.22
CA PRO A 142 10.95 -22.19 -13.56
C PRO A 142 11.90 -21.00 -13.56
N ILE A 143 12.95 -21.14 -14.36
CA ILE A 143 13.98 -20.14 -14.62
C ILE A 143 14.14 -19.99 -16.14
N MET A 144 14.80 -18.92 -16.56
CA MET A 144 15.15 -18.68 -17.96
C MET A 144 16.43 -19.43 -18.30
N HIS A 145 16.46 -20.09 -19.46
CA HIS A 145 17.65 -20.77 -19.98
C HIS A 145 18.04 -20.15 -21.33
N PRO A 146 18.63 -18.94 -21.34
CA PRO A 146 19.03 -18.34 -22.60
C PRO A 146 20.17 -19.14 -23.23
N THR A 147 20.16 -19.19 -24.55
CA THR A 147 21.33 -19.56 -25.32
C THR A 147 22.46 -18.55 -25.13
N ALA A 148 23.69 -18.93 -25.47
CA ALA A 148 24.83 -18.01 -25.45
C ALA A 148 24.63 -16.76 -26.31
N GLU A 149 23.88 -16.89 -27.41
CA GLU A 149 23.57 -15.78 -28.28
C GLU A 149 22.54 -14.83 -27.65
N GLU A 150 21.47 -15.35 -27.06
CA GLU A 150 20.48 -14.53 -26.36
C GLU A 150 21.08 -13.80 -25.16
N ALA A 151 21.90 -14.48 -24.35
CA ALA A 151 22.59 -13.84 -23.22
C ALA A 151 23.52 -12.71 -23.68
N ARG A 152 24.22 -12.89 -24.82
CA ARG A 152 25.04 -11.85 -25.44
C ARG A 152 24.18 -10.67 -25.90
N GLN A 153 23.05 -10.93 -26.55
CA GLN A 153 22.12 -9.90 -27.01
C GLN A 153 21.53 -9.10 -25.83
N TRP A 154 21.12 -9.76 -24.74
CA TRP A 154 20.64 -9.08 -23.54
C TRP A 154 21.72 -8.21 -22.88
N THR A 155 22.97 -8.69 -22.86
CA THR A 155 24.12 -7.92 -22.36
C THR A 155 24.38 -6.68 -23.23
N GLU A 156 24.34 -6.84 -24.55
CA GLU A 156 24.49 -5.74 -25.51
C GLU A 156 23.34 -4.72 -25.37
N ALA A 157 22.10 -5.20 -25.25
CA ALA A 157 20.92 -4.37 -25.01
C ALA A 157 21.08 -3.55 -23.73
N TYR A 158 21.40 -4.18 -22.60
CA TYR A 158 21.64 -3.48 -21.33
C TYR A 158 22.72 -2.40 -21.42
N ASN A 159 23.80 -2.68 -22.15
CA ASN A 159 24.89 -1.72 -22.34
C ASN A 159 24.48 -0.53 -23.22
N ALA A 160 23.60 -0.76 -24.19
CA ALA A 160 23.05 0.27 -25.08
C ALA A 160 21.90 1.07 -24.43
N THR A 161 21.21 0.50 -23.44
CA THR A 161 20.09 1.15 -22.74
C THR A 161 20.52 2.47 -22.09
N ALA A 162 19.70 3.51 -22.27
CA ALA A 162 19.90 4.78 -21.60
C ALA A 162 19.91 4.61 -20.07
N ARG A 163 20.77 5.36 -19.37
CA ARG A 163 20.88 5.24 -17.91
C ARG A 163 19.67 5.89 -17.23
N ALA A 164 19.22 5.28 -16.13
CA ALA A 164 18.17 5.83 -15.29
C ALA A 164 18.61 7.20 -14.74
N TYR A 165 17.66 8.15 -14.69
CA TYR A 165 17.91 9.44 -14.08
C TYR A 165 18.17 9.27 -12.57
N LEU A 166 19.26 9.87 -12.10
CA LEU A 166 19.65 9.89 -10.70
C LEU A 166 19.45 11.31 -10.17
N SER A 167 18.48 11.49 -9.26
CA SER A 167 18.16 12.78 -8.67
C SER A 167 19.32 13.30 -7.80
N PRO A 168 19.92 14.47 -8.12
CA PRO A 168 20.96 15.06 -7.29
C PRO A 168 20.46 15.43 -5.88
N PHE A 169 19.18 15.77 -5.77
CA PHE A 169 18.54 16.08 -4.49
C PHE A 169 18.48 14.85 -3.58
N LEU A 170 17.97 13.73 -4.09
CA LEU A 170 17.90 12.48 -3.32
C LEU A 170 19.30 11.97 -2.98
N ALA A 171 20.28 12.14 -3.88
CA ALA A 171 21.67 11.80 -3.61
C ALA A 171 22.27 12.63 -2.48
N ALA A 172 21.96 13.93 -2.41
CA ALA A 172 22.39 14.80 -1.32
C ALA A 172 21.71 14.44 0.02
N GLU A 173 20.42 14.13 -0.02
CA GLU A 173 19.64 13.73 1.16
C GLU A 173 20.16 12.42 1.76
N MET A 174 20.40 11.39 0.93
CA MET A 174 20.94 10.11 1.39
C MET A 174 22.36 10.22 1.96
N LYS A 175 23.17 11.18 1.49
CA LYS A 175 24.50 11.45 2.08
C LYS A 175 24.41 12.10 3.46
N ALA A 176 23.33 12.82 3.75
CA ALA A 176 23.13 13.53 5.02
C ALA A 176 22.37 12.70 6.07
N GLY A 177 21.61 11.69 5.62
CA GLY A 177 20.80 10.82 6.48
C GLY A 177 21.56 9.62 7.06
N GLN A 178 20.94 9.00 8.07
CA GLN A 178 21.28 7.63 8.51
C GLN A 178 20.48 6.60 7.69
N GLY A 179 20.72 5.31 7.92
CA GLY A 179 19.99 4.23 7.28
C GLY A 179 18.46 4.36 7.41
N ALA A 180 17.73 3.92 6.39
CA ALA A 180 16.29 4.13 6.25
C ALA A 180 15.58 2.88 5.70
N SER A 181 14.27 2.83 5.88
CA SER A 181 13.40 1.82 5.26
C SER A 181 12.51 2.51 4.24
N TYR A 182 12.36 1.90 3.06
CA TYR A 182 11.52 2.42 1.98
C TYR A 182 10.87 1.26 1.21
N SER A 183 9.57 1.35 0.96
CA SER A 183 8.81 0.31 0.28
C SER A 183 7.78 0.90 -0.67
N LEU A 184 7.68 0.32 -1.86
CA LEU A 184 6.68 0.58 -2.89
C LEU A 184 5.55 -0.44 -2.89
N LEU A 185 5.54 -1.40 -1.95
CA LEU A 185 4.52 -2.45 -1.90
C LEU A 185 3.10 -1.89 -1.81
N ASP A 186 2.91 -0.75 -1.15
CA ASP A 186 1.60 -0.09 -1.03
C ASP A 186 1.04 0.35 -2.39
N PHE A 187 1.88 0.52 -3.42
CA PHE A 187 1.44 0.85 -4.78
C PHE A 187 1.08 -0.39 -5.61
N LEU A 188 1.48 -1.58 -5.17
CA LEU A 188 1.28 -2.82 -5.91
C LEU A 188 0.09 -3.61 -5.34
N GLN A 189 -0.98 -3.74 -6.13
CA GLN A 189 -2.06 -4.64 -5.79
C GLN A 189 -1.72 -6.05 -6.29
N TYR A 190 -1.59 -7.03 -5.40
CA TYR A 190 -1.40 -8.42 -5.82
C TYR A 190 -1.93 -9.41 -4.79
N THR A 191 -2.22 -10.62 -5.26
CA THR A 191 -2.52 -11.78 -4.40
C THR A 191 -1.32 -12.72 -4.47
N PRO A 192 -0.57 -12.95 -3.38
CA PRO A 192 0.65 -13.74 -3.40
C PRO A 192 0.49 -15.12 -4.06
N ALA A 193 -0.60 -15.83 -3.79
CA ALA A 193 -0.88 -17.14 -4.39
C ALA A 193 -1.10 -17.10 -5.91
N GLU A 194 -1.63 -15.99 -6.45
CA GLU A 194 -1.92 -15.81 -7.87
C GLU A 194 -0.75 -15.22 -8.66
N ARG A 195 0.24 -14.63 -7.96
CA ARG A 195 1.52 -14.21 -8.55
C ARG A 195 2.44 -15.42 -8.67
N ASN A 196 2.03 -16.37 -9.51
CA ASN A 196 2.68 -17.67 -9.67
C ASN A 196 2.77 -18.04 -11.15
N GLN A 197 3.97 -17.97 -11.70
CA GLN A 197 4.26 -18.32 -13.09
C GLN A 197 4.16 -19.83 -13.39
N GLY A 198 4.08 -20.68 -12.35
CA GLY A 198 3.95 -22.13 -12.53
C GLY A 198 5.19 -22.76 -13.14
N SER A 199 5.09 -23.25 -14.37
CA SER A 199 6.18 -23.87 -15.16
C SER A 199 6.65 -22.99 -16.33
N CYS A 200 6.01 -21.84 -16.53
CA CYS A 200 6.33 -20.90 -17.60
C CYS A 200 7.53 -20.04 -17.19
N GLY A 201 8.53 -19.92 -18.08
CA GLY A 201 9.73 -19.09 -17.89
C GLY A 201 9.50 -17.58 -18.10
N ASN A 202 8.31 -17.05 -17.79
CA ASN A 202 7.93 -15.65 -18.04
C ASN A 202 8.18 -14.70 -16.86
N CYS A 203 9.13 -15.01 -15.96
CA CYS A 203 9.46 -14.17 -14.81
C CYS A 203 9.83 -12.73 -15.20
N TRP A 204 10.46 -12.56 -16.36
CA TRP A 204 10.78 -11.27 -16.97
C TRP A 204 9.52 -10.40 -17.16
N ALA A 205 8.41 -10.99 -17.60
CA ALA A 205 7.13 -10.33 -17.76
C ALA A 205 6.48 -10.03 -16.41
N TRP A 206 6.50 -10.96 -15.44
CA TRP A 206 5.97 -10.73 -14.09
C TRP A 206 6.65 -9.59 -13.33
N ALA A 207 7.97 -9.48 -13.46
CA ALA A 207 8.72 -8.38 -12.89
C ALA A 207 8.46 -7.09 -13.68
N GLY A 208 8.42 -7.16 -15.02
CA GLY A 208 8.21 -6.01 -15.90
C GLY A 208 6.85 -5.36 -15.72
N THR A 209 5.76 -6.15 -15.72
CA THR A 209 4.41 -5.63 -15.45
C THR A 209 4.31 -5.10 -14.03
N GLY A 210 5.00 -5.68 -13.05
CA GLY A 210 5.07 -5.14 -11.68
C GLY A 210 5.71 -3.74 -11.62
N VAL A 211 6.73 -3.47 -12.45
CA VAL A 211 7.29 -2.11 -12.60
C VAL A 211 6.22 -1.16 -13.16
N MET A 212 5.47 -1.61 -14.18
CA MET A 212 4.41 -0.80 -14.80
C MET A 212 3.24 -0.54 -13.85
N GLU A 213 2.78 -1.53 -13.08
CA GLU A 213 1.68 -1.41 -12.12
C GLU A 213 1.99 -0.36 -11.05
N ILE A 214 3.20 -0.41 -10.46
CA ILE A 214 3.65 0.57 -9.46
C ILE A 214 3.75 1.96 -10.07
N ASP A 215 4.33 2.07 -11.27
CA ASP A 215 4.46 3.37 -11.93
C ASP A 215 3.10 3.97 -12.32
N TYR A 216 2.15 3.14 -12.80
CA TYR A 216 0.79 3.56 -13.09
C TYR A 216 0.05 4.03 -11.83
N ALA A 217 0.16 3.27 -10.74
CA ALA A 217 -0.40 3.68 -9.46
C ALA A 217 0.17 5.01 -8.95
N ARG A 218 1.47 5.25 -9.15
CA ARG A 218 2.14 6.50 -8.78
C ARG A 218 1.73 7.68 -9.65
N GLN A 219 1.65 7.49 -10.97
CA GLN A 219 1.39 8.58 -11.93
C GLN A 219 -0.09 8.90 -12.09
N MET A 220 -0.94 7.87 -12.07
CA MET A 220 -2.37 7.96 -12.40
C MET A 220 -3.29 7.77 -11.19
N GLY A 221 -2.74 7.45 -10.01
CA GLY A 221 -3.52 7.28 -8.78
C GLY A 221 -4.37 6.00 -8.73
N VAL A 222 -4.32 5.16 -9.76
CA VAL A 222 -5.10 3.93 -9.88
C VAL A 222 -4.22 2.73 -9.61
N LYS A 223 -4.52 1.99 -8.54
CA LYS A 223 -3.92 0.68 -8.25
C LYS A 223 -4.77 -0.39 -8.92
N ASP A 224 -4.20 -1.11 -9.87
CA ASP A 224 -4.83 -2.26 -10.51
C ASP A 224 -3.75 -3.24 -10.97
N ARG A 225 -4.17 -4.48 -11.25
CA ARG A 225 -3.29 -5.54 -11.77
C ARG A 225 -3.35 -5.55 -13.28
N PHE A 226 -2.20 -5.68 -13.93
CA PHE A 226 -2.10 -5.83 -15.37
C PHE A 226 -2.10 -7.31 -15.76
N SER A 227 -2.77 -7.60 -16.87
CA SER A 227 -2.92 -8.94 -17.40
C SER A 227 -1.61 -9.42 -18.00
N LEU A 228 -0.92 -10.31 -17.29
CA LEU A 228 0.15 -11.09 -17.90
C LEU A 228 -0.36 -12.02 -19.00
N GLN A 229 -1.58 -12.56 -18.85
CA GLN A 229 -2.17 -13.41 -19.88
C GLN A 229 -2.26 -12.68 -21.22
N PHE A 230 -2.58 -11.38 -21.20
CA PHE A 230 -2.59 -10.56 -22.41
C PHE A 230 -1.20 -10.48 -23.06
N LEU A 231 -0.14 -10.28 -22.27
CA LEU A 231 1.23 -10.33 -22.79
C LEU A 231 1.55 -11.72 -23.35
N ASP A 232 1.41 -12.77 -22.55
CA ASP A 232 1.77 -14.14 -22.94
C ASP A 232 1.02 -14.61 -24.19
N SER A 233 -0.26 -14.28 -24.32
CA SER A 233 -1.08 -14.71 -25.46
C SER A 233 -0.77 -13.97 -26.76
N ASN A 234 -0.20 -12.76 -26.68
CA ASN A 234 0.05 -11.91 -27.85
C ASN A 234 1.55 -11.85 -28.22
N TYR A 235 2.44 -12.02 -27.25
CA TYR A 235 3.89 -11.97 -27.46
C TYR A 235 4.33 -13.08 -28.42
N ASN A 236 4.88 -12.69 -29.58
CA ASN A 236 5.26 -13.58 -30.68
C ASN A 236 4.14 -14.57 -31.10
N GLY A 237 2.87 -14.12 -31.01
CA GLY A 237 1.71 -14.95 -31.35
C GLY A 237 1.31 -15.97 -30.28
N GLY A 238 1.92 -15.91 -29.09
CA GLY A 238 1.55 -16.68 -27.91
C GLY A 238 1.88 -18.17 -27.96
N CYS A 239 2.76 -18.59 -28.86
CA CYS A 239 3.10 -19.99 -29.07
C CYS A 239 4.54 -20.19 -29.54
N GLY A 240 5.09 -21.37 -29.26
CA GLY A 240 6.32 -21.87 -29.88
C GLY A 240 7.60 -21.43 -29.16
N ALA A 241 8.73 -21.67 -29.83
CA ALA A 241 10.07 -21.51 -29.25
C ALA A 241 10.47 -20.05 -28.95
N SER A 242 9.69 -19.08 -29.43
CA SER A 242 9.84 -17.65 -29.14
C SER A 242 8.72 -17.11 -28.25
N GLY A 243 7.88 -17.99 -27.67
CA GLY A 243 6.81 -17.58 -26.78
C GLY A 243 7.32 -17.07 -25.43
N ALA A 244 6.46 -16.36 -24.69
CA ALA A 244 6.86 -15.69 -23.45
C ALA A 244 7.43 -16.64 -22.37
N CYS A 245 7.04 -17.92 -22.38
CA CYS A 245 7.54 -18.95 -21.46
C CYS A 245 8.98 -19.40 -21.73
N CYS A 246 9.62 -18.98 -22.81
CA CYS A 246 11.02 -19.31 -23.11
C CYS A 246 12.04 -18.38 -22.45
N GLY A 247 11.57 -17.35 -21.74
CA GLY A 247 12.41 -16.30 -21.21
C GLY A 247 12.35 -15.03 -22.05
N GLY A 248 12.95 -13.98 -21.53
CA GLY A 248 12.89 -12.65 -22.12
C GLY A 248 13.56 -11.62 -21.22
N TRP A 249 13.51 -10.37 -21.67
CA TRP A 249 14.18 -9.24 -21.07
C TRP A 249 13.20 -8.09 -20.77
N LEU A 250 13.64 -7.09 -20.01
CA LEU A 250 12.79 -5.91 -19.78
C LEU A 250 12.50 -5.13 -21.08
N GLU A 251 13.43 -5.17 -22.04
CA GLU A 251 13.22 -4.53 -23.36
C GLU A 251 12.03 -5.15 -24.09
N ASP A 252 11.87 -6.47 -24.04
CA ASP A 252 10.75 -7.16 -24.67
C ASP A 252 9.39 -6.72 -24.09
N VAL A 253 9.34 -6.39 -22.80
CA VAL A 253 8.15 -5.80 -22.15
C VAL A 253 7.90 -4.41 -22.69
N ALA A 254 8.94 -3.58 -22.77
CA ALA A 254 8.83 -2.21 -23.26
C ALA A 254 8.40 -2.16 -24.72
N ASP A 255 8.95 -3.02 -25.57
CA ASP A 255 8.60 -3.13 -26.99
C ASP A 255 7.16 -3.63 -27.17
N PHE A 256 6.77 -4.66 -26.42
CA PHE A 256 5.41 -5.18 -26.45
C PHE A 256 4.39 -4.09 -26.12
N TYR A 257 4.55 -3.39 -25.00
CA TYR A 257 3.59 -2.37 -24.57
C TYR A 257 3.69 -1.07 -25.38
N SER A 258 4.85 -0.75 -25.94
CA SER A 258 4.98 0.35 -26.92
C SER A 258 4.23 0.03 -28.22
N SER A 259 4.27 -1.23 -28.68
CA SER A 259 3.52 -1.67 -29.85
C SER A 259 2.02 -1.80 -29.57
N ALA A 260 1.63 -2.28 -28.38
CA ALA A 260 0.23 -2.44 -28.00
C ALA A 260 -0.43 -1.08 -27.75
N GLY A 261 0.27 -0.14 -27.10
CA GLY A 261 -0.23 1.19 -26.75
C GLY A 261 -1.21 1.21 -25.57
N PHE A 262 -1.42 0.08 -24.90
CA PHE A 262 -2.26 -0.02 -23.70
C PHE A 262 -1.93 -1.27 -22.86
N ALA A 263 -2.26 -1.21 -21.57
CA ALA A 263 -2.32 -2.37 -20.68
C ALA A 263 -3.77 -2.83 -20.46
N VAL A 264 -3.95 -4.14 -20.28
CA VAL A 264 -5.25 -4.76 -20.01
C VAL A 264 -5.34 -5.09 -18.52
N PRO A 265 -6.41 -4.69 -17.81
CA PRO A 265 -6.65 -5.08 -16.42
C PRO A 265 -6.79 -6.59 -16.26
N TRP A 266 -6.26 -7.13 -15.17
CA TRP A 266 -6.41 -8.54 -14.77
C TRP A 266 -7.87 -8.96 -14.57
N SER A 267 -8.73 -8.01 -14.18
CA SER A 267 -10.16 -8.22 -13.95
C SER A 267 -10.95 -8.46 -15.23
N ASN A 268 -10.39 -8.15 -16.41
CA ASN A 268 -11.07 -8.37 -17.67
C ASN A 268 -11.33 -9.86 -17.93
N ALA A 269 -12.36 -10.15 -18.73
CA ALA A 269 -12.69 -11.52 -19.11
C ALA A 269 -11.51 -12.19 -19.82
N ASN A 270 -11.13 -13.37 -19.33
CA ASN A 270 -9.99 -14.18 -19.79
C ASN A 270 -8.60 -13.52 -19.66
N ALA A 271 -8.50 -12.41 -18.92
CA ALA A 271 -7.24 -11.69 -18.71
C ALA A 271 -6.45 -12.19 -17.49
N GLN A 272 -7.02 -13.09 -16.68
CA GLN A 272 -6.32 -13.72 -15.57
C GLN A 272 -5.29 -14.72 -16.10
N TYR A 273 -4.15 -14.82 -15.43
CA TYR A 273 -3.10 -15.77 -15.81
C TYR A 273 -3.56 -17.23 -15.72
N ARG A 274 -3.35 -17.99 -16.79
CA ARG A 274 -3.69 -19.41 -16.94
C ARG A 274 -2.57 -20.25 -17.56
N ASP A 275 -1.43 -19.65 -17.86
CA ASP A 275 -0.28 -20.33 -18.48
C ASP A 275 0.63 -21.01 -17.45
N THR A 276 0.12 -21.26 -16.24
CA THR A 276 0.82 -21.92 -15.13
C THR A 276 1.42 -23.27 -15.51
N ASN A 277 0.83 -23.99 -16.48
CA ASN A 277 1.31 -25.29 -16.95
C ASN A 277 1.98 -25.25 -18.34
N SER A 278 2.22 -24.04 -18.86
CA SER A 278 2.86 -23.86 -20.16
C SER A 278 4.37 -23.78 -20.02
N GLY A 279 5.10 -24.69 -20.66
CA GLY A 279 6.56 -24.62 -20.75
C GLY A 279 7.03 -23.85 -21.98
N CYS A 280 8.33 -23.61 -22.09
CA CYS A 280 8.93 -23.10 -23.32
C CYS A 280 8.60 -24.01 -24.52
N GLY A 281 8.33 -23.41 -25.68
CA GLY A 281 7.87 -24.14 -26.88
C GLY A 281 6.37 -24.41 -26.91
N GLY A 282 5.67 -24.27 -25.78
CA GLY A 282 4.23 -24.45 -25.66
C GLY A 282 3.42 -23.29 -26.24
N CYS A 283 2.10 -23.42 -26.13
CA CYS A 283 1.14 -22.36 -26.46
C CYS A 283 0.50 -21.82 -25.19
N SER A 284 0.15 -20.53 -25.24
CA SER A 284 -0.70 -19.90 -24.26
C SER A 284 -2.06 -20.62 -24.19
N ALA A 285 -2.53 -20.88 -22.97
CA ALA A 285 -3.78 -21.57 -22.69
C ALA A 285 -5.00 -20.72 -23.08
N VAL A 286 -4.83 -19.41 -23.21
CA VAL A 286 -5.86 -18.47 -23.61
C VAL A 286 -5.49 -17.87 -24.96
N SER A 287 -6.41 -17.94 -25.94
CA SER A 287 -6.17 -17.27 -27.22
C SER A 287 -6.22 -15.74 -27.06
N ALA A 288 -5.31 -15.03 -27.72
CA ALA A 288 -5.26 -13.56 -27.70
C ALA A 288 -6.63 -12.92 -28.01
N SER A 289 -7.33 -13.42 -29.03
CA SER A 289 -8.65 -12.90 -29.46
C SER A 289 -9.76 -13.09 -28.44
N SER A 290 -9.58 -13.99 -27.46
CA SER A 290 -10.58 -14.25 -26.42
C SER A 290 -10.44 -13.35 -25.19
N ILE A 291 -9.35 -12.58 -25.08
CA ILE A 291 -9.08 -11.68 -23.96
C ILE A 291 -9.83 -10.37 -24.19
N SER A 292 -10.69 -9.99 -23.24
CA SER A 292 -11.33 -8.68 -23.30
C SER A 292 -10.29 -7.59 -23.06
N THR A 293 -10.21 -6.62 -23.97
CA THR A 293 -9.30 -5.47 -23.87
C THR A 293 -9.99 -4.18 -23.40
N ASN A 294 -11.29 -4.25 -23.08
CA ASN A 294 -12.06 -3.12 -22.52
C ASN A 294 -12.57 -3.49 -21.11
N PRO A 295 -12.34 -2.66 -20.09
CA PRO A 295 -11.50 -1.44 -20.10
C PRO A 295 -10.02 -1.73 -20.38
N SER A 296 -9.26 -0.71 -20.78
CA SER A 296 -7.80 -0.73 -20.90
C SER A 296 -7.20 0.56 -20.39
N TYR A 297 -5.90 0.53 -20.08
CA TYR A 297 -5.10 1.67 -19.65
C TYR A 297 -4.18 2.11 -20.78
N PRO A 298 -4.47 3.23 -21.45
CA PRO A 298 -3.63 3.72 -22.55
C PRO A 298 -2.21 4.04 -22.10
N ILE A 299 -1.25 3.78 -22.98
CA ILE A 299 0.18 4.04 -22.76
C ILE A 299 0.69 4.85 -23.96
N THR A 300 1.28 6.01 -23.69
CA THR A 300 1.86 6.89 -24.72
C THR A 300 3.25 6.42 -25.13
N SER A 301 4.07 6.00 -24.17
CA SER A 301 5.40 5.46 -24.44
C SER A 301 5.92 4.64 -23.26
N VAL A 302 6.70 3.60 -23.55
CA VAL A 302 7.48 2.83 -22.55
C VAL A 302 8.92 2.79 -23.03
N ALA A 303 9.88 3.06 -22.15
CA ALA A 303 11.28 2.96 -22.49
C ALA A 303 12.09 2.38 -21.32
N THR A 304 13.00 1.46 -21.60
CA THR A 304 13.87 0.87 -20.58
C THR A 304 14.94 1.85 -20.11
N ARG A 305 15.36 1.69 -18.86
CA ARG A 305 16.46 2.43 -18.24
C ARG A 305 17.33 1.51 -17.41
N ALA A 306 18.64 1.53 -17.63
CA ALA A 306 19.58 0.78 -16.83
C ALA A 306 20.02 1.61 -15.62
N VAL A 307 19.89 1.06 -14.41
CA VAL A 307 20.43 1.67 -13.19
C VAL A 307 21.95 1.48 -13.18
N PRO A 308 22.77 2.53 -13.08
CA PRO A 308 24.22 2.36 -13.12
C PRO A 308 24.73 1.59 -11.89
N THR A 309 25.09 0.33 -12.06
CA THR A 309 25.56 -0.55 -10.96
C THR A 309 26.88 -1.26 -11.27
N HIS A 310 27.18 -1.48 -12.56
CA HIS A 310 28.43 -2.08 -13.03
C HIS A 310 29.59 -1.08 -13.03
N GLY A 311 30.73 -1.47 -12.47
CA GLY A 311 32.00 -0.73 -12.52
C GLY A 311 32.03 0.55 -11.68
N VAL A 312 31.02 0.81 -10.86
CA VAL A 312 30.89 2.04 -10.05
C VAL A 312 31.26 1.84 -8.57
N GLY A 313 31.50 0.59 -8.16
CA GLY A 313 31.73 0.20 -6.78
C GLY A 313 30.44 0.06 -5.95
N LYS A 314 30.53 -0.75 -4.90
CA LYS A 314 29.39 -1.21 -4.09
C LYS A 314 28.50 -0.08 -3.56
N GLU A 315 29.05 0.88 -2.82
CA GLU A 315 28.25 1.96 -2.21
C GLU A 315 27.61 2.88 -3.26
N THR A 316 28.29 3.10 -4.39
CA THR A 316 27.71 3.86 -5.50
C THR A 316 26.55 3.11 -6.14
N ALA A 317 26.69 1.80 -6.37
CA ALA A 317 25.62 0.95 -6.90
C ALA A 317 24.40 0.96 -5.97
N ILE A 318 24.61 0.77 -4.66
CA ILE A 318 23.57 0.86 -3.63
C ILE A 318 22.87 2.22 -3.68
N SER A 319 23.64 3.31 -3.69
CA SER A 319 23.09 4.66 -3.73
C SER A 319 22.26 4.91 -5.00
N ASN A 320 22.70 4.41 -6.16
CA ASN A 320 21.98 4.57 -7.42
C ASN A 320 20.65 3.81 -7.43
N ILE A 321 20.62 2.59 -6.89
CA ILE A 321 19.38 1.79 -6.77
C ILE A 321 18.41 2.48 -5.79
N LYS A 322 18.88 2.91 -4.62
CA LYS A 322 18.05 3.67 -3.66
C LYS A 322 17.51 4.95 -4.28
N ASN A 323 18.32 5.66 -5.07
CA ASN A 323 17.90 6.88 -5.74
C ASN A 323 16.70 6.64 -6.66
N VAL A 324 16.73 5.57 -7.46
CA VAL A 324 15.63 5.21 -8.36
C VAL A 324 14.39 4.78 -7.58
N LEU A 325 14.54 3.94 -6.56
CA LEU A 325 13.42 3.53 -5.70
C LEU A 325 12.75 4.73 -5.04
N ARG A 326 13.53 5.66 -4.47
CA ARG A 326 13.01 6.88 -3.81
C ARG A 326 12.35 7.89 -4.76
N GLN A 327 12.50 7.72 -6.08
CA GLN A 327 11.70 8.44 -7.08
C GLN A 327 10.31 7.82 -7.28
N GLY A 328 9.97 6.76 -6.53
CA GLY A 328 8.73 6.01 -6.67
C GLY A 328 8.77 4.95 -7.77
N LYS A 329 9.96 4.60 -8.27
CA LYS A 329 10.12 3.68 -9.40
C LYS A 329 10.61 2.33 -8.90
N ALA A 330 9.81 1.28 -9.12
CA ALA A 330 10.27 -0.08 -8.87
C ALA A 330 11.34 -0.50 -9.91
N ILE A 331 12.11 -1.52 -9.54
CA ILE A 331 13.25 -1.98 -10.35
C ILE A 331 13.02 -3.44 -10.72
N TRP A 332 13.11 -3.71 -12.01
CA TRP A 332 13.28 -5.05 -12.57
C TRP A 332 14.72 -5.50 -12.28
N PHE A 333 14.86 -6.58 -11.53
CA PHE A 333 16.16 -7.16 -11.19
C PHE A 333 16.30 -8.53 -11.83
N GLY A 334 17.16 -8.61 -12.86
CA GLY A 334 17.54 -9.86 -13.50
C GLY A 334 18.86 -10.38 -12.92
N TYR A 335 18.89 -11.62 -12.50
CA TYR A 335 20.12 -12.26 -12.02
C TYR A 335 20.34 -13.62 -12.67
N PHE A 336 21.61 -13.97 -12.85
CA PHE A 336 22.05 -15.25 -13.41
C PHE A 336 22.82 -16.04 -12.37
N LEU A 337 22.59 -17.36 -12.34
CA LEU A 337 23.36 -18.31 -11.54
C LEU A 337 24.03 -19.32 -12.48
N PRO A 338 25.30 -19.70 -12.22
CA PRO A 338 26.16 -20.29 -13.24
C PRO A 338 25.95 -21.79 -13.49
N ASP A 339 25.35 -22.50 -12.55
CA ASP A 339 25.24 -23.97 -12.53
C ASP A 339 24.14 -24.45 -11.55
N ASP A 340 23.92 -25.76 -11.54
CA ASP A 340 22.91 -26.42 -10.71
C ASP A 340 23.18 -26.27 -9.21
N ASP A 341 24.45 -26.27 -8.78
CA ASP A 341 24.83 -26.07 -7.39
C ASP A 341 24.40 -24.68 -6.91
N SER A 342 24.58 -23.67 -7.78
CA SER A 342 24.19 -22.31 -7.49
C SER A 342 22.66 -22.14 -7.45
N TRP A 343 21.92 -22.79 -8.35
CA TRP A 343 20.47 -22.82 -8.29
C TRP A 343 19.94 -23.56 -7.06
N SER A 344 20.57 -24.67 -6.70
CA SER A 344 20.26 -25.45 -5.50
C SER A 344 20.44 -24.62 -4.23
N ASN A 345 21.45 -23.74 -4.19
CA ASN A 345 21.62 -22.77 -3.10
C ASN A 345 20.40 -21.85 -2.97
N PHE A 346 19.95 -21.23 -4.06
CA PHE A 346 18.80 -20.33 -4.04
C PHE A 346 17.49 -21.06 -3.74
N ILE A 347 17.26 -22.22 -4.35
CA ILE A 347 16.04 -23.02 -4.14
C ILE A 347 15.97 -23.51 -2.69
N SER A 348 17.10 -23.92 -2.10
CA SER A 348 17.21 -24.27 -0.69
C SER A 348 16.87 -23.08 0.20
N PHE A 349 17.45 -21.89 -0.06
CA PHE A 349 17.07 -20.66 0.64
C PHE A 349 15.57 -20.36 0.52
N TRP A 350 15.02 -20.44 -0.68
CA TRP A 350 13.63 -20.10 -0.95
C TRP A 350 12.67 -21.06 -0.25
N SER A 351 12.98 -22.36 -0.25
CA SER A 351 12.06 -23.42 0.19
C SER A 351 12.19 -23.77 1.67
N THR A 352 13.32 -23.49 2.30
CA THR A 352 13.60 -23.90 3.69
C THR A 352 13.66 -22.74 4.67
N GLN A 353 13.95 -21.52 4.22
CA GLN A 353 14.08 -20.35 5.08
C GLN A 353 12.83 -19.46 5.03
N GLY A 354 12.56 -18.80 6.16
CA GLY A 354 11.42 -17.87 6.28
C GLY A 354 11.61 -16.58 5.46
N GLU A 355 10.51 -15.86 5.26
CA GLU A 355 10.45 -14.62 4.47
C GLU A 355 11.48 -13.57 4.90
N SER A 356 11.79 -13.51 6.20
CA SER A 356 12.76 -12.56 6.78
C SER A 356 14.23 -12.94 6.57
N ALA A 357 14.52 -14.10 6.00
CA ALA A 357 15.90 -14.51 5.74
C ALA A 357 16.49 -13.71 4.57
N ILE A 358 17.78 -13.38 4.69
CA ILE A 358 18.54 -12.62 3.69
C ILE A 358 19.35 -13.58 2.82
N TRP A 359 19.09 -13.59 1.51
CA TRP A 359 19.86 -14.34 0.53
C TRP A 359 21.06 -13.56 0.05
N LYS A 360 22.21 -14.25 -0.10
CA LYS A 360 23.46 -13.70 -0.61
C LYS A 360 23.69 -14.22 -2.03
N PRO A 361 23.50 -13.40 -3.07
CA PRO A 361 23.49 -13.90 -4.45
C PRO A 361 24.88 -14.11 -5.06
N ASP A 362 25.94 -13.60 -4.44
CA ASP A 362 27.26 -13.42 -5.04
C ASP A 362 28.31 -14.48 -4.63
N PHE A 363 27.88 -15.58 -4.01
CA PHE A 363 28.76 -16.65 -3.54
C PHE A 363 29.54 -17.35 -4.68
N ALA A 364 29.01 -17.35 -5.90
CA ALA A 364 29.61 -18.02 -7.06
C ALA A 364 30.48 -17.10 -7.94
N CYS A 365 30.65 -15.82 -7.57
CA CYS A 365 31.33 -14.85 -8.43
C CYS A 365 32.75 -15.27 -8.82
N GLY A 366 33.10 -15.06 -10.09
CA GLY A 366 34.38 -15.48 -10.66
C GLY A 366 34.38 -16.91 -11.20
N GLY A 367 33.27 -17.66 -11.04
CA GLY A 367 33.09 -19.00 -11.60
C GLY A 367 32.95 -19.05 -13.13
N GLN A 368 32.76 -20.26 -13.66
CA GLN A 368 32.42 -20.51 -15.07
C GLN A 368 30.92 -20.63 -15.22
N TYR A 369 30.36 -20.02 -16.27
CA TYR A 369 28.94 -20.16 -16.59
C TYR A 369 28.70 -21.37 -17.49
N SER A 370 27.77 -22.24 -17.09
CA SER A 370 27.29 -23.34 -17.92
C SER A 370 26.00 -22.93 -18.62
N TYR A 371 25.96 -22.96 -19.95
CA TYR A 371 24.68 -22.77 -20.69
C TYR A 371 23.78 -24.02 -20.66
N GLN A 372 24.24 -25.12 -20.05
CA GLN A 372 23.45 -26.33 -19.88
C GLN A 372 22.71 -26.35 -18.53
N SER A 373 23.37 -25.87 -17.47
CA SER A 373 22.87 -25.94 -16.09
C SER A 373 22.72 -24.57 -15.41
N GLY A 374 23.33 -23.53 -15.97
CA GLY A 374 23.10 -22.16 -15.57
C GLY A 374 21.76 -21.65 -16.09
N GLY A 375 21.33 -20.52 -15.54
CA GLY A 375 20.11 -19.86 -15.97
C GLY A 375 19.98 -18.45 -15.42
N GLY A 376 18.89 -17.78 -15.77
CA GLY A 376 18.52 -16.46 -15.27
C GLY A 376 17.15 -16.43 -14.64
N HIS A 377 16.91 -15.49 -13.73
CA HIS A 377 15.58 -15.21 -13.19
C HIS A 377 15.40 -13.72 -12.97
N ALA A 378 14.16 -13.24 -13.13
CA ALA A 378 13.82 -11.84 -12.97
C ALA A 378 12.79 -11.66 -11.85
N VAL A 379 13.07 -10.74 -10.94
CA VAL A 379 12.21 -10.42 -9.80
C VAL A 379 12.03 -8.92 -9.67
N LEU A 380 11.01 -8.51 -8.92
CA LEU A 380 10.68 -7.11 -8.71
C LEU A 380 11.33 -6.61 -7.41
N CYS A 381 12.26 -5.66 -7.52
CA CYS A 381 12.76 -4.91 -6.37
C CYS A 381 11.81 -3.74 -6.07
N VAL A 382 11.18 -3.79 -4.91
CA VAL A 382 10.14 -2.83 -4.46
C VAL A 382 10.60 -1.91 -3.35
N GLY A 383 11.81 -2.10 -2.83
CA GLY A 383 12.26 -1.34 -1.67
C GLY A 383 13.55 -1.83 -1.06
N TYR A 384 13.86 -1.29 0.11
CA TYR A 384 15.04 -1.64 0.90
C TYR A 384 14.82 -1.32 2.37
N ASP A 385 15.63 -1.94 3.22
CA ASP A 385 15.84 -1.53 4.60
C ASP A 385 17.34 -1.54 4.90
N ASP A 386 17.87 -0.38 5.31
CA ASP A 386 19.22 -0.24 5.82
C ASP A 386 19.29 0.44 7.18
N THR A 387 18.19 0.40 7.94
CA THR A 387 18.16 0.94 9.31
C THR A 387 19.13 0.22 10.24
N ASP A 388 19.37 -1.07 9.99
CA ASP A 388 20.48 -1.84 10.55
C ASP A 388 21.65 -1.88 9.55
N PRO A 389 22.76 -1.15 9.81
CA PRO A 389 23.90 -1.10 8.89
C PRO A 389 24.64 -2.44 8.74
N ASP A 390 24.47 -3.38 9.67
CA ASP A 390 25.11 -4.70 9.61
C ASP A 390 24.26 -5.72 8.85
N ASN A 391 22.96 -5.44 8.64
CA ASN A 391 22.00 -6.34 8.00
C ASN A 391 21.13 -5.61 6.97
N ARG A 392 21.77 -4.84 6.07
CA ARG A 392 21.08 -4.08 5.01
C ARG A 392 20.56 -5.01 3.92
N TYR A 393 19.33 -4.82 3.46
CA TYR A 393 18.73 -5.66 2.41
C TYR A 393 17.84 -4.92 1.42
N TRP A 394 17.70 -5.50 0.23
CA TRP A 394 16.68 -5.17 -0.76
C TRP A 394 15.42 -6.00 -0.52
N ILE A 395 14.25 -5.40 -0.72
CA ILE A 395 12.96 -6.07 -0.65
C ILE A 395 12.59 -6.56 -2.05
N MET A 396 12.57 -7.88 -2.24
CA MET A 396 12.35 -8.52 -3.53
C MET A 396 11.03 -9.29 -3.53
N LEU A 397 10.23 -9.09 -4.58
CA LEU A 397 8.99 -9.81 -4.83
C LEU A 397 9.15 -10.79 -5.99
N ASN A 398 9.00 -12.07 -5.66
CA ASN A 398 9.13 -13.17 -6.61
C ASN A 398 7.79 -13.47 -7.32
N SER A 399 7.79 -14.39 -8.27
CA SER A 399 6.62 -14.83 -9.06
C SER A 399 6.37 -16.33 -8.97
N TRP A 400 6.65 -16.95 -7.82
CA TRP A 400 6.49 -18.40 -7.58
C TRP A 400 5.34 -18.75 -6.62
N GLY A 401 4.42 -17.81 -6.40
CA GLY A 401 3.34 -17.94 -5.44
C GLY A 401 3.79 -17.72 -3.99
N ASN A 402 2.93 -18.09 -3.05
CA ASN A 402 3.24 -18.08 -1.63
C ASN A 402 3.42 -19.49 -1.05
N SER A 403 3.96 -19.53 0.17
CA SER A 403 4.07 -20.72 1.01
C SER A 403 3.86 -20.35 2.48
N ALA A 404 3.84 -21.33 3.38
CA ALA A 404 3.79 -21.06 4.81
C ALA A 404 5.01 -20.25 5.31
N LEU A 405 6.18 -20.47 4.70
CA LEU A 405 7.41 -19.75 5.03
C LEU A 405 7.50 -18.38 4.36
N ARG A 406 6.80 -18.20 3.23
CA ARG A 406 6.78 -16.97 2.42
C ARG A 406 5.34 -16.58 2.08
N PRO A 407 4.56 -16.11 3.08
CA PRO A 407 3.14 -15.84 2.90
C PRO A 407 2.88 -14.71 1.90
N ASN A 408 3.83 -13.78 1.73
CA ASN A 408 3.73 -12.65 0.82
C ASN A 408 4.49 -12.88 -0.50
N GLY A 409 5.16 -14.02 -0.67
CA GLY A 409 5.99 -14.30 -1.85
C GLY A 409 7.23 -13.41 -1.93
N LEU A 410 7.63 -12.81 -0.81
CA LEU A 410 8.81 -11.94 -0.73
C LEU A 410 10.06 -12.73 -0.36
N PHE A 411 11.21 -12.14 -0.65
CA PHE A 411 12.46 -12.48 0.00
C PHE A 411 13.34 -11.23 0.14
N TYR A 412 14.31 -11.30 1.04
CA TYR A 412 15.28 -10.24 1.23
C TYR A 412 16.60 -10.64 0.61
N MET A 413 17.21 -9.71 -0.12
CA MET A 413 18.51 -9.91 -0.76
C MET A 413 19.54 -9.01 -0.13
N ASP A 414 20.71 -9.57 0.17
CA ASP A 414 21.83 -8.87 0.79
C ASP A 414 22.20 -7.63 -0.04
N MET A 415 22.19 -6.47 0.61
CA MET A 415 22.53 -5.20 -0.06
C MET A 415 24.05 -5.07 -0.26
N ASP A 416 24.83 -5.74 0.58
CA ASP A 416 26.28 -5.67 0.68
C ASP A 416 27.03 -6.66 -0.24
N MET A 417 26.36 -7.07 -1.32
CA MET A 417 26.84 -7.96 -2.37
C MET A 417 27.87 -7.33 -3.34
N ASN A 418 28.54 -8.18 -4.10
CA ASN A 418 29.37 -7.81 -5.25
C ASN A 418 28.51 -7.48 -6.49
N TYR A 419 28.20 -6.20 -6.69
CA TYR A 419 27.49 -5.70 -7.88
C TYR A 419 28.26 -5.89 -9.19
N ASP A 420 29.58 -6.14 -9.11
CA ASP A 420 30.44 -6.44 -10.25
C ASP A 420 30.64 -7.94 -10.48
N CYS A 421 29.79 -8.79 -9.87
CA CYS A 421 29.84 -10.23 -10.06
C CYS A 421 29.81 -10.61 -11.53
N ARG A 422 30.76 -11.47 -11.92
CA ARG A 422 30.91 -11.95 -13.28
C ARG A 422 31.18 -13.44 -13.31
N TYR A 423 30.74 -14.08 -14.38
CA TYR A 423 31.11 -15.44 -14.74
C TYR A 423 31.85 -15.44 -16.07
N ALA A 424 32.89 -16.26 -16.16
CA ALA A 424 33.51 -16.54 -17.44
C ALA A 424 32.49 -17.25 -18.36
N GLY A 425 32.39 -16.79 -19.61
CA GLY A 425 31.41 -17.29 -20.58
C GLY A 425 30.06 -16.54 -20.61
N LEU A 426 29.73 -15.76 -19.58
CA LEU A 426 28.51 -14.93 -19.54
C LEU A 426 28.80 -13.43 -19.51
N GLY A 427 29.70 -12.98 -18.63
CA GLY A 427 29.84 -11.57 -18.28
C GLY A 427 29.20 -11.25 -16.93
N TYR A 428 28.49 -10.13 -16.81
CA TYR A 428 27.87 -9.71 -15.56
C TYR A 428 26.71 -10.65 -15.15
N ALA A 429 26.58 -10.89 -13.85
CA ALA A 429 25.52 -11.75 -13.30
C ALA A 429 24.26 -10.98 -12.92
N PHE A 430 24.35 -9.68 -12.63
CA PHE A 430 23.28 -8.90 -12.00
C PHE A 430 22.91 -7.67 -12.81
N TYR A 431 21.64 -7.50 -13.13
CA TYR A 431 21.13 -6.45 -14.02
C TYR A 431 19.98 -5.71 -13.33
N TRP A 432 20.13 -4.39 -13.19
CA TRP A 432 19.18 -3.52 -12.50
C TRP A 432 18.57 -2.55 -13.51
N MET A 433 17.27 -2.67 -13.78
CA MET A 433 16.60 -1.89 -14.82
C MET A 433 15.24 -1.38 -14.35
N THR A 434 14.77 -0.28 -14.92
CA THR A 434 13.42 0.26 -14.67
C THR A 434 12.83 0.76 -15.99
N LEU A 435 11.57 1.21 -15.97
CA LEU A 435 10.88 1.75 -17.12
C LEU A 435 10.61 3.24 -16.92
N ASP A 436 10.84 4.06 -17.94
CA ASP A 436 10.22 5.38 -18.07
C ASP A 436 8.93 5.21 -18.87
N ILE A 437 7.80 5.49 -18.24
CA ILE A 437 6.48 5.31 -18.85
C ILE A 437 5.76 6.65 -18.88
N CYS A 438 5.17 6.97 -20.03
CA CYS A 438 4.25 8.09 -20.16
C CYS A 438 2.86 7.53 -20.47
N TYR A 439 1.89 7.98 -19.69
CA TYR A 439 0.48 7.76 -19.96
C TYR A 439 -0.11 9.03 -20.57
N PRO A 440 -1.19 8.96 -21.36
CA PRO A 440 -1.92 10.17 -21.70
C PRO A 440 -2.40 10.78 -20.40
N VAL A 441 -2.09 12.06 -20.20
CA VAL A 441 -2.63 12.86 -19.09
C VAL A 441 -4.14 12.63 -19.07
N SER A 442 -4.64 12.03 -17.99
CA SER A 442 -6.07 12.03 -17.74
C SER A 442 -6.53 13.48 -17.77
N GLU A 443 -7.55 13.81 -18.58
CA GLU A 443 -8.18 15.12 -18.47
C GLU A 443 -8.58 15.32 -17.01
N ASN A 444 -8.02 16.35 -16.39
CA ASN A 444 -8.33 16.72 -15.02
C ASN A 444 -9.83 16.95 -14.90
N LYS A 445 -10.50 16.15 -14.09
CA LYS A 445 -11.92 16.29 -13.80
C LYS A 445 -12.06 17.28 -12.65
N PRO A 446 -12.92 18.30 -12.78
CA PRO A 446 -13.16 19.20 -11.67
C PRO A 446 -13.72 18.45 -10.45
N PRO A 447 -13.55 18.99 -9.23
CA PRO A 447 -14.16 18.42 -8.04
C PRO A 447 -15.67 18.29 -8.17
N ASP A 448 -16.26 17.37 -7.41
CA ASP A 448 -17.69 17.30 -7.25
C ASP A 448 -18.23 18.60 -6.60
N VAL A 449 -19.52 18.86 -6.80
CA VAL A 449 -20.20 20.02 -6.19
C VAL A 449 -20.14 19.89 -4.67
N PRO A 450 -19.59 20.89 -3.94
CA PRO A 450 -19.48 20.79 -2.49
C PRO A 450 -20.84 20.68 -1.82
N GLU A 451 -20.84 20.09 -0.63
CA GLU A 451 -22.00 20.09 0.23
C GLU A 451 -22.46 21.53 0.54
N MET A 452 -23.77 21.71 0.70
CA MET A 452 -24.32 22.99 1.15
C MET A 452 -23.63 23.41 2.46
N PRO A 453 -23.12 24.65 2.58
CA PRO A 453 -22.44 25.11 3.79
C PRO A 453 -23.30 24.85 5.04
N ASP A 454 -22.70 24.27 6.07
CA ASP A 454 -23.34 24.00 7.35
C ASP A 454 -22.88 24.99 8.41
N GLY A 455 -23.81 25.70 9.03
CA GLY A 455 -23.56 26.77 9.99
C GLY A 455 -24.83 27.53 10.40
N PRO A 456 -24.71 28.59 11.21
CA PRO A 456 -25.87 29.31 11.73
C PRO A 456 -26.62 30.07 10.63
N ILE A 457 -27.96 29.98 10.65
CA ILE A 457 -28.85 30.68 9.71
C ILE A 457 -29.36 32.04 10.22
N LYS A 458 -28.99 32.40 11.46
CA LYS A 458 -29.28 33.70 12.07
C LYS A 458 -28.02 34.25 12.69
N GLY A 459 -27.78 35.55 12.52
CA GLY A 459 -26.61 36.23 13.07
C GLY A 459 -26.83 37.73 13.26
N TYR A 460 -25.77 38.42 13.68
CA TYR A 460 -25.80 39.85 13.99
C TYR A 460 -24.69 40.58 13.25
N VAL A 461 -24.94 41.84 12.90
CA VAL A 461 -23.95 42.70 12.25
C VAL A 461 -22.61 42.69 13.02
N ASN A 462 -21.50 42.58 12.29
CA ASN A 462 -20.12 42.55 12.78
C ASN A 462 -19.75 41.37 13.71
N LYS A 463 -20.63 40.38 13.90
CA LYS A 463 -20.30 39.13 14.60
C LYS A 463 -19.88 38.05 13.60
N ALA A 464 -18.79 37.35 13.92
CA ALA A 464 -18.29 36.27 13.06
C ALA A 464 -19.23 35.06 13.15
N ALA A 465 -19.56 34.49 11.99
CA ALA A 465 -20.22 33.20 11.87
C ALA A 465 -19.28 32.23 11.14
N PHE A 466 -19.31 30.96 11.53
CA PHE A 466 -18.45 29.90 10.99
C PHE A 466 -19.30 28.91 10.22
N TYR A 467 -18.79 28.46 9.07
CA TYR A 467 -19.46 27.52 8.18
C TYR A 467 -18.49 26.43 7.75
N THR A 468 -18.98 25.20 7.66
CA THR A 468 -18.22 24.04 7.23
C THR A 468 -18.79 23.41 5.97
N THR A 469 -17.94 22.75 5.19
CA THR A 469 -18.33 22.00 3.98
C THR A 469 -17.26 20.95 3.66
N SER A 470 -17.57 20.04 2.73
CA SER A 470 -16.64 19.08 2.16
C SER A 470 -17.02 18.78 0.71
N THR A 471 -16.08 18.23 -0.06
CA THR A 471 -16.34 17.66 -1.39
C THR A 471 -15.35 16.53 -1.69
N THR A 472 -15.61 15.79 -2.75
CA THR A 472 -14.71 14.79 -3.31
C THR A 472 -14.19 15.23 -4.66
N ASP A 473 -12.94 14.89 -4.93
CA ASP A 473 -12.35 14.92 -6.25
C ASP A 473 -12.18 13.48 -6.76
N ARG A 474 -12.60 13.22 -8.01
CA ARG A 474 -12.57 11.87 -8.59
C ARG A 474 -11.18 11.41 -8.97
N ASP A 475 -10.28 12.35 -9.25
CA ASP A 475 -8.89 12.08 -9.58
C ASP A 475 -8.03 12.05 -8.30
N GLY A 476 -8.65 12.35 -7.14
CA GLY A 476 -8.00 12.31 -5.82
C GLY A 476 -7.17 13.55 -5.51
N ASP A 477 -7.29 14.59 -6.33
CA ASP A 477 -6.57 15.84 -6.16
C ASP A 477 -6.95 16.55 -4.85
N GLN A 478 -6.01 17.34 -4.33
CA GLN A 478 -6.32 18.24 -3.22
C GLN A 478 -7.28 19.33 -3.68
N VAL A 479 -8.18 19.75 -2.80
CA VAL A 479 -9.22 20.74 -3.10
C VAL A 479 -9.11 21.94 -2.19
N LYS A 480 -9.33 23.14 -2.73
CA LYS A 480 -9.56 24.35 -1.95
C LYS A 480 -10.98 24.86 -2.18
N PHE A 481 -11.53 25.56 -1.20
CA PHE A 481 -12.92 26.03 -1.23
C PHE A 481 -12.97 27.55 -1.35
N ILE A 482 -13.91 28.03 -2.15
CA ILE A 482 -14.16 29.46 -2.38
C ILE A 482 -15.59 29.75 -1.92
N PHE A 483 -15.72 30.39 -0.75
CA PHE A 483 -16.99 30.81 -0.18
C PHE A 483 -17.44 32.13 -0.80
N ASP A 484 -18.70 32.21 -1.21
CA ASP A 484 -19.41 33.44 -1.53
C ASP A 484 -20.38 33.74 -0.38
N TRP A 485 -20.18 34.87 0.30
CA TRP A 485 -20.95 35.24 1.49
C TRP A 485 -22.27 35.95 1.17
N GLY A 486 -22.59 36.15 -0.11
CA GLY A 486 -23.82 36.79 -0.57
C GLY A 486 -23.85 38.31 -0.42
N ASP A 487 -22.74 38.92 0.00
CA ASP A 487 -22.56 40.38 0.15
C ASP A 487 -21.52 40.96 -0.81
N LYS A 488 -21.21 40.21 -1.88
CA LYS A 488 -20.16 40.47 -2.89
C LYS A 488 -18.73 40.26 -2.38
N SER A 489 -18.55 39.71 -1.17
CA SER A 489 -17.25 39.27 -0.70
C SER A 489 -17.10 37.76 -0.79
N THR A 490 -15.86 37.31 -0.97
CA THR A 490 -15.50 35.89 -0.99
C THR A 490 -14.36 35.59 -0.03
N SER A 491 -14.14 34.31 0.27
CA SER A 491 -12.98 33.83 1.03
C SER A 491 -12.52 32.49 0.49
N GLU A 492 -11.21 32.24 0.51
CA GLU A 492 -10.61 30.98 0.07
C GLU A 492 -9.98 30.24 1.25
N THR A 493 -9.99 28.90 1.19
CA THR A 493 -9.23 28.04 2.09
C THR A 493 -7.88 27.65 1.48
N ASP A 494 -7.00 27.07 2.28
CA ASP A 494 -5.87 26.30 1.75
C ASP A 494 -6.36 25.01 1.06
N PHE A 495 -5.48 24.38 0.28
CA PHE A 495 -5.72 23.05 -0.28
C PHE A 495 -5.72 22.00 0.83
N VAL A 496 -6.79 21.19 0.87
CA VAL A 496 -6.96 20.05 1.78
C VAL A 496 -7.14 18.76 0.99
N LYS A 497 -7.04 17.61 1.66
CA LYS A 497 -7.28 16.33 0.98
C LYS A 497 -8.74 16.23 0.52
N SER A 498 -8.98 15.56 -0.60
CA SER A 498 -10.33 15.15 -1.03
C SER A 498 -11.07 14.47 0.13
N SER A 499 -12.35 14.79 0.33
CA SER A 499 -13.22 14.40 1.46
C SER A 499 -12.95 15.05 2.83
N GLU A 500 -11.91 15.87 2.98
CA GLU A 500 -11.65 16.57 4.24
C GLU A 500 -12.64 17.73 4.45
N LYS A 501 -13.19 17.84 5.67
CA LYS A 501 -14.12 18.92 6.03
C LYS A 501 -13.35 20.18 6.43
N VAL A 502 -13.68 21.31 5.81
CA VAL A 502 -13.07 22.61 6.07
C VAL A 502 -14.00 23.55 6.84
N SER A 503 -13.45 24.62 7.42
CA SER A 503 -14.19 25.67 8.09
C SER A 503 -13.74 27.06 7.62
N ALA A 504 -14.69 27.94 7.33
CA ALA A 504 -14.45 29.34 7.00
C ALA A 504 -15.38 30.25 7.83
N SER A 505 -15.01 31.52 8.00
CA SER A 505 -15.80 32.47 8.79
C SER A 505 -15.97 33.83 8.13
N HIS A 506 -17.09 34.51 8.41
CA HIS A 506 -17.39 35.83 7.86
C HIS A 506 -18.11 36.75 8.83
N ARG A 507 -18.05 38.06 8.58
CA ARG A 507 -18.73 39.13 9.32
C ARG A 507 -19.49 40.04 8.37
N TRP A 508 -20.82 40.00 8.40
CA TRP A 508 -21.64 40.93 7.63
C TRP A 508 -21.71 42.30 8.30
N GLN A 509 -21.50 43.35 7.51
CA GLN A 509 -21.50 44.74 7.99
C GLN A 509 -22.89 45.38 8.01
N ARG A 510 -23.89 44.75 7.37
CA ARG A 510 -25.26 45.27 7.29
C ARG A 510 -26.25 44.18 7.68
N SER A 511 -27.40 44.60 8.18
CA SER A 511 -28.52 43.68 8.37
C SER A 511 -29.14 43.35 7.01
N GLY A 512 -29.69 42.15 6.90
CA GLY A 512 -30.25 41.63 5.67
C GLY A 512 -30.23 40.11 5.62
N THR A 513 -30.79 39.55 4.55
CA THR A 513 -30.68 38.12 4.26
C THR A 513 -29.63 37.91 3.16
N TYR A 514 -28.65 37.07 3.46
CA TYR A 514 -27.54 36.72 2.60
C TYR A 514 -27.66 35.27 2.14
N ARG A 515 -27.18 34.98 0.93
CA ARG A 515 -27.19 33.63 0.35
C ARG A 515 -25.76 33.13 0.26
N VAL A 516 -25.36 32.29 1.20
CA VAL A 516 -24.00 31.75 1.28
C VAL A 516 -23.89 30.53 0.37
N GLY A 517 -22.92 30.55 -0.54
CA GLY A 517 -22.59 29.45 -1.43
C GLY A 517 -21.11 29.10 -1.34
N VAL A 518 -20.74 27.93 -1.85
CA VAL A 518 -19.34 27.52 -1.95
C VAL A 518 -19.11 26.75 -3.24
N LYS A 519 -17.96 26.98 -3.88
CA LYS A 519 -17.42 26.12 -4.95
C LYS A 519 -16.05 25.61 -4.53
N ALA A 520 -15.54 24.58 -5.22
CA ALA A 520 -14.21 24.05 -5.00
C ALA A 520 -13.36 24.17 -6.25
N GLN A 521 -12.04 24.24 -6.06
CA GLN A 521 -11.03 24.16 -7.13
C GLN A 521 -10.02 23.08 -6.74
N ASP A 522 -9.66 22.21 -7.68
CA ASP A 522 -8.62 21.20 -7.48
C ASP A 522 -7.21 21.80 -7.61
N SER A 523 -6.20 21.01 -7.24
CA SER A 523 -4.78 21.39 -7.29
C SER A 523 -4.23 21.57 -8.72
N LYS A 524 -5.00 21.19 -9.74
CA LYS A 524 -4.68 21.33 -11.17
C LYS A 524 -5.39 22.52 -11.81
N GLY A 525 -6.27 23.20 -11.08
CA GLY A 525 -6.93 24.45 -11.44
C GLY A 525 -8.37 24.33 -11.95
N ALA A 526 -8.97 23.13 -12.07
CA ALA A 526 -10.37 23.03 -12.48
C ALA A 526 -11.33 23.28 -11.32
N GLU A 527 -12.49 23.87 -11.63
CA GLU A 527 -13.47 24.33 -10.66
C GLU A 527 -14.77 23.53 -10.74
N SER A 528 -15.37 23.26 -9.58
CA SER A 528 -16.71 22.69 -9.49
C SER A 528 -17.81 23.72 -9.71
N LEU A 529 -19.05 23.25 -9.93
CA LEU A 529 -20.23 24.11 -9.83
C LEU A 529 -20.43 24.55 -8.38
N SER A 530 -21.10 25.70 -8.19
CA SER A 530 -21.48 26.17 -6.86
C SER A 530 -22.49 25.24 -6.19
N SER A 531 -22.34 25.08 -4.87
CA SER A 531 -23.25 24.35 -4.01
C SER A 531 -24.64 25.00 -3.94
N LYS A 532 -25.59 24.29 -3.30
CA LYS A 532 -26.88 24.90 -2.92
C LYS A 532 -26.63 26.06 -1.95
N LEU A 533 -27.39 27.15 -2.13
CA LEU A 533 -27.25 28.37 -1.34
C LEU A 533 -27.95 28.24 0.02
N LEU A 534 -27.22 28.53 1.11
CA LEU A 534 -27.77 28.66 2.46
C LEU A 534 -28.23 30.10 2.71
N ALA A 535 -29.51 30.28 3.06
CA ALA A 535 -30.04 31.59 3.45
C ALA A 535 -29.70 31.92 4.92
N VAL A 536 -28.98 33.02 5.14
CA VAL A 536 -28.54 33.49 6.46
C VAL A 536 -29.15 34.88 6.72
N SER A 537 -29.87 35.02 7.83
CA SER A 537 -30.50 36.29 8.22
C SER A 537 -29.68 37.00 9.29
N ILE A 538 -29.17 38.18 8.95
CA ILE A 538 -28.39 39.04 9.83
C ILE A 538 -29.27 40.20 10.31
N SER A 539 -29.48 40.28 11.62
CA SER A 539 -30.18 41.40 12.26
C SER A 539 -29.20 42.46 12.76
N GLY A 540 -29.72 43.66 13.08
CA GLY A 540 -28.97 44.67 13.84
C GLY A 540 -28.50 44.12 15.19
N THR A 541 -27.66 44.86 15.91
CA THR A 541 -27.11 44.42 17.21
C THR A 541 -28.22 43.89 18.14
N PRO A 542 -27.99 42.77 18.84
CA PRO A 542 -28.97 42.25 19.79
C PRO A 542 -29.22 43.29 20.88
N ASN A 543 -30.49 43.63 21.14
CA ASN A 543 -30.87 44.58 22.19
C ASN A 543 -30.59 44.00 23.59
N SER A 544 -29.99 44.80 24.45
CA SER A 544 -29.69 44.52 25.85
C SER A 544 -30.58 45.39 26.73
N ALA A 545 -31.34 44.78 27.65
CA ALA A 545 -32.19 45.56 28.55
C ALA A 545 -31.39 46.57 29.42
N PRO A 546 -32.02 47.66 29.88
CA PRO A 546 -31.37 48.63 30.76
C PRO A 546 -30.85 47.98 32.04
N LYS A 547 -29.75 48.53 32.59
CA LYS A 547 -29.26 48.14 33.91
C LYS A 547 -30.29 48.47 34.99
N LYS A 548 -30.34 47.63 36.04
CA LYS A 548 -31.20 47.83 37.23
C LYS A 548 -31.06 49.27 37.75
N PRO A 549 -32.16 50.03 37.92
CA PRO A 549 -32.10 51.39 38.43
C PRO A 549 -31.65 51.48 39.88
N THR A 550 -31.10 52.62 40.27
CA THR A 550 -30.82 52.95 41.68
C THR A 550 -32.12 53.04 42.48
N ALA A 551 -32.08 52.75 43.78
CA ALA A 551 -33.23 52.97 44.66
C ALA A 551 -33.76 54.42 44.52
N PRO A 552 -35.08 54.64 44.42
CA PRO A 552 -35.64 55.98 44.24
C PRO A 552 -35.27 56.90 45.41
N ALA A 553 -34.61 58.02 45.11
CA ALA A 553 -34.15 59.00 46.08
C ALA A 553 -35.20 60.12 46.25
N GLY A 554 -35.62 60.36 47.48
CA GLY A 554 -36.60 61.36 47.90
C GLY A 554 -36.74 61.38 49.43
N THR A 555 -37.72 62.13 49.96
CA THR A 555 -37.97 62.14 51.42
C THR A 555 -38.36 60.77 51.95
N LYS A 556 -38.14 60.50 53.22
CA LYS A 556 -38.59 59.26 53.90
C LYS A 556 -39.80 59.47 54.79
N ASP A 557 -40.20 60.72 54.99
CA ASP A 557 -41.36 61.10 55.80
C ASP A 557 -42.18 62.17 55.07
N GLY A 558 -43.50 62.09 55.21
CA GLY A 558 -44.44 63.00 54.56
C GLY A 558 -45.82 63.02 55.22
N TYR A 559 -46.75 63.79 54.65
CA TYR A 559 -48.11 63.96 55.12
C TYR A 559 -49.10 63.60 54.01
N ALA A 560 -50.24 63.02 54.40
CA ALA A 560 -51.27 62.64 53.46
C ALA A 560 -51.77 63.85 52.64
N GLY A 561 -52.05 63.63 51.36
CA GLY A 561 -52.52 64.64 50.40
C GLY A 561 -51.43 65.57 49.83
N ARG A 562 -50.16 65.43 50.23
CA ARG A 562 -49.03 66.19 49.64
C ARG A 562 -48.29 65.37 48.59
N SER A 563 -47.85 66.04 47.53
CA SER A 563 -47.07 65.43 46.44
C SER A 563 -45.57 65.45 46.76
N TYR A 564 -44.92 64.30 46.60
CA TYR A 564 -43.49 64.12 46.81
C TYR A 564 -42.81 63.60 45.56
N THR A 565 -41.68 64.19 45.20
CA THR A 565 -40.90 63.80 44.04
C THR A 565 -39.79 62.80 44.40
N TYR A 566 -39.66 61.76 43.61
CA TYR A 566 -38.54 60.82 43.64
C TYR A 566 -37.75 60.85 42.34
N THR A 567 -36.46 60.54 42.45
CA THR A 567 -35.56 60.39 41.29
C THR A 567 -34.85 59.05 41.30
N SER A 568 -34.59 58.48 40.13
CA SER A 568 -33.81 57.23 39.96
C SER A 568 -32.90 57.34 38.75
N TYR A 569 -31.80 56.57 38.74
CA TYR A 569 -30.81 56.52 37.67
C TYR A 569 -30.67 55.09 37.13
N ALA A 570 -30.65 54.95 35.82
CA ALA A 570 -30.33 53.74 35.07
C ALA A 570 -29.59 54.12 33.79
N SER A 571 -28.85 53.16 33.23
CA SER A 571 -28.24 53.29 31.92
C SER A 571 -28.44 52.02 31.11
N ASP A 572 -28.61 52.20 29.81
CA ASP A 572 -28.74 51.15 28.82
C ASP A 572 -27.37 50.81 28.18
N PRO A 573 -27.00 49.51 28.07
CA PRO A 573 -25.74 49.08 27.42
C PRO A 573 -25.62 49.49 25.95
N ASP A 574 -26.74 49.50 25.21
CA ASP A 574 -26.81 49.87 23.79
C ASP A 574 -27.03 51.38 23.59
N ARG A 575 -27.19 52.12 24.71
CA ARG A 575 -27.47 53.56 24.76
C ARG A 575 -28.81 53.94 24.16
N ASP A 576 -29.76 53.01 24.18
CA ASP A 576 -31.14 53.24 23.80
C ASP A 576 -31.81 54.31 24.69
N LEU A 577 -32.90 54.90 24.20
CA LEU A 577 -33.72 55.77 25.03
C LEU A 577 -34.41 54.92 26.10
N ILE A 578 -34.46 55.41 27.34
CA ILE A 578 -35.11 54.70 28.45
C ILE A 578 -36.22 55.53 29.06
N CYS A 579 -37.28 54.86 29.53
CA CYS A 579 -38.31 55.44 30.39
C CYS A 579 -38.30 54.72 31.75
N TYR A 580 -38.76 55.40 32.80
CA TYR A 580 -38.82 54.85 34.16
C TYR A 580 -40.26 54.61 34.58
N THR A 581 -40.54 53.41 35.09
CA THR A 581 -41.81 53.08 35.73
C THR A 581 -41.64 53.08 37.25
N PHE A 582 -42.29 54.02 37.93
CA PHE A 582 -42.35 54.11 39.38
C PHE A 582 -43.57 53.36 39.90
N ASP A 583 -43.36 52.45 40.84
CA ASP A 583 -44.39 51.80 41.64
C ASP A 583 -44.38 52.45 43.03
N TRP A 584 -45.50 53.04 43.41
CA TRP A 584 -45.62 53.87 44.61
C TRP A 584 -45.97 53.09 45.88
N GLY A 585 -46.17 51.76 45.76
CA GLY A 585 -46.47 50.88 46.89
C GLY A 585 -47.89 50.98 47.42
N ASP A 586 -48.78 51.75 46.77
CA ASP A 586 -50.21 51.86 47.07
C ASP A 586 -51.12 51.24 45.99
N GLY A 587 -50.52 50.50 45.05
CA GLY A 587 -51.18 49.91 43.89
C GLY A 587 -51.20 50.80 42.65
N SER A 588 -50.71 52.05 42.73
CA SER A 588 -50.57 52.94 41.58
C SER A 588 -49.15 52.95 41.01
N THR A 589 -49.02 53.25 39.72
CA THR A 589 -47.74 53.42 39.04
C THR A 589 -47.74 54.68 38.17
N SER A 590 -46.55 55.22 37.92
CA SER A 590 -46.35 56.34 36.99
C SER A 590 -45.18 56.05 36.06
N GLN A 591 -45.27 56.48 34.79
CA GLN A 591 -44.18 56.37 33.82
C GLN A 591 -43.65 57.74 33.41
N THR A 592 -42.35 57.86 33.22
CA THR A 592 -41.73 59.02 32.58
C THR A 592 -41.81 58.89 31.05
N SER A 593 -41.59 59.99 30.32
CA SER A 593 -41.27 59.90 28.90
C SER A 593 -39.91 59.22 28.69
N TYR A 594 -39.68 58.75 27.47
CA TYR A 594 -38.36 58.29 27.03
C TYR A 594 -37.34 59.43 27.06
N ALA A 595 -36.14 59.13 27.55
CA ALA A 595 -35.02 60.06 27.63
C ALA A 595 -33.70 59.33 27.34
N ASN A 596 -32.64 60.08 27.02
CA ASN A 596 -31.32 59.50 26.77
C ASN A 596 -30.85 58.64 27.96
N SER A 597 -30.31 57.45 27.67
CA SER A 597 -29.64 56.57 28.63
C SER A 597 -28.65 57.35 29.51
N GLY A 598 -28.68 57.10 30.83
CA GLY A 598 -27.83 57.78 31.81
C GLY A 598 -28.42 59.10 32.35
N LEU A 599 -29.62 59.51 31.94
CA LEU A 599 -30.35 60.60 32.59
C LEU A 599 -31.24 60.09 33.73
N ARG A 600 -31.40 60.90 34.79
CA ARG A 600 -32.26 60.56 35.93
C ARG A 600 -33.74 60.70 35.56
N GLY A 601 -34.52 59.65 35.84
CA GLY A 601 -35.98 59.71 35.82
C GLY A 601 -36.50 60.44 37.05
N ARG A 602 -37.52 61.30 36.88
CA ARG A 602 -38.17 62.06 37.95
C ARG A 602 -39.68 61.89 37.85
N SER A 603 -40.32 61.50 38.94
CA SER A 603 -41.78 61.43 39.02
C SER A 603 -42.26 61.84 40.41
N SER A 604 -43.50 62.29 40.54
CA SER A 604 -44.08 62.71 41.83
C SER A 604 -45.41 62.02 42.08
N HIS A 605 -45.71 61.78 43.35
CA HIS A 605 -46.94 61.13 43.80
C HIS A 605 -47.43 61.66 45.13
N ALA A 606 -48.74 61.56 45.37
CA ALA A 606 -49.38 61.95 46.62
C ALA A 606 -50.22 60.80 47.18
N TRP A 607 -49.93 60.41 48.42
CA TRP A 607 -50.69 59.38 49.12
C TRP A 607 -51.88 59.99 49.86
N SER A 608 -53.09 59.47 49.63
CA SER A 608 -54.32 59.97 50.24
C SER A 608 -54.53 59.50 51.69
N ARG A 609 -53.80 58.47 52.14
CA ARG A 609 -53.94 57.86 53.47
C ARG A 609 -52.59 57.81 54.19
N PRO A 610 -52.57 57.96 55.53
CA PRO A 610 -51.39 57.63 56.33
C PRO A 610 -51.01 56.16 56.19
N GLY A 611 -49.71 55.86 56.16
CA GLY A 611 -49.20 54.52 55.93
C GLY A 611 -47.71 54.48 55.61
N SER A 612 -47.16 53.27 55.49
CA SER A 612 -45.79 53.02 55.07
C SER A 612 -45.79 52.41 53.68
N TYR A 613 -45.20 53.10 52.70
CA TYR A 613 -45.24 52.71 51.29
C TYR A 613 -43.84 52.41 50.77
N ARG A 614 -43.68 51.32 50.01
CA ARG A 614 -42.39 50.88 49.43
C ARG A 614 -42.33 51.26 47.96
N ILE A 615 -41.53 52.28 47.65
CA ILE A 615 -41.40 52.81 46.29
C ILE A 615 -40.26 52.11 45.57
N ARG A 616 -40.51 51.60 44.36
CA ARG A 616 -39.50 50.94 43.53
C ARG A 616 -39.62 51.37 42.07
N VAL A 617 -38.53 51.24 41.32
CA VAL A 617 -38.46 51.72 39.92
C VAL A 617 -37.85 50.65 39.01
N MET A 618 -38.39 50.49 37.81
CA MET A 618 -37.73 49.76 36.71
C MET A 618 -37.54 50.69 35.50
N ALA A 619 -36.57 50.39 34.65
CA ALA A 619 -36.33 51.11 33.40
C ALA A 619 -36.65 50.20 32.20
N THR A 620 -37.26 50.77 31.15
CA THR A 620 -37.60 50.08 29.90
C THR A 620 -36.98 50.86 28.74
N ASP A 621 -36.28 50.17 27.84
CA ASP A 621 -35.69 50.78 26.65
C ASP A 621 -36.73 51.02 25.55
N SER A 622 -36.34 51.75 24.50
CA SER A 622 -37.17 52.04 23.33
C SER A 622 -37.46 50.80 22.47
N SER A 623 -36.71 49.73 22.68
CA SER A 623 -36.86 48.42 22.03
C SER A 623 -37.81 47.49 22.81
N GLY A 624 -38.32 47.93 23.97
CA GLY A 624 -39.30 47.26 24.83
C GLY A 624 -38.74 46.34 25.91
N ALA A 625 -37.41 46.18 26.02
CA ALA A 625 -36.83 45.34 27.07
C ALA A 625 -36.73 46.11 28.40
N SER A 626 -37.02 45.42 29.51
CA SER A 626 -37.13 46.01 30.84
C SER A 626 -36.09 45.45 31.81
N SER A 627 -35.57 46.33 32.67
CA SER A 627 -34.71 45.95 33.78
C SER A 627 -35.47 45.18 34.86
N SER A 628 -34.74 44.58 35.80
CA SER A 628 -35.33 44.24 37.10
C SER A 628 -35.70 45.50 37.90
N TRP A 629 -36.62 45.37 38.85
CA TRP A 629 -36.99 46.45 39.77
C TRP A 629 -35.82 46.81 40.70
N SER A 630 -35.68 48.10 41.01
CA SER A 630 -34.73 48.64 41.98
C SER A 630 -34.97 48.08 43.39
N GLU A 631 -33.99 48.28 44.27
CA GLU A 631 -34.28 48.23 45.71
C GLU A 631 -35.36 49.27 46.06
N ALA A 632 -36.19 48.96 47.04
CA ALA A 632 -37.30 49.82 47.42
C ALA A 632 -36.88 50.88 48.46
N THR A 633 -37.35 52.12 48.29
CA THR A 633 -37.26 53.17 49.30
C THR A 633 -38.59 53.28 50.04
N THR A 634 -38.57 53.20 51.37
CA THR A 634 -39.78 53.34 52.19
C THR A 634 -40.03 54.80 52.55
N ILE A 635 -41.26 55.27 52.33
CA ILE A 635 -41.78 56.53 52.87
C ILE A 635 -42.86 56.26 53.92
N LYS A 636 -42.82 57.00 55.03
CA LYS A 636 -43.87 57.05 56.04
C LYS A 636 -44.73 58.30 55.85
N ILE A 637 -46.03 58.11 55.67
CA ILE A 637 -47.01 59.18 55.52
C ILE A 637 -47.84 59.28 56.80
N SER A 638 -47.84 60.47 57.40
CA SER A 638 -48.56 60.81 58.63
C SER A 638 -49.83 61.64 58.34
N ASP A 639 -50.74 61.74 59.31
CA ASP A 639 -51.93 62.58 59.20
C ASP A 639 -51.56 64.08 59.30
N GLY A 640 -52.15 64.91 58.45
CA GLY A 640 -51.78 66.32 58.24
C GLY A 640 -52.37 67.31 59.24
N ARG A 641 -53.00 66.86 60.34
CA ARG A 641 -53.58 67.74 61.36
C ARG A 641 -52.57 68.08 62.44
N SER A 642 -52.00 69.28 62.37
CA SER A 642 -51.30 69.90 63.50
C SER A 642 -52.29 70.21 64.63
N SER A 643 -51.90 70.00 65.89
CA SER A 643 -52.48 70.74 67.01
C SER A 643 -51.44 71.03 68.11
N PRO A 644 -51.55 72.15 68.87
CA PRO A 644 -50.44 72.88 69.47
C PRO A 644 -50.33 72.79 71.02
N ASN A 645 -49.19 73.28 71.52
CA ASN A 645 -48.92 73.92 72.83
C ASN A 645 -49.17 73.17 74.16
N ALA A 646 -48.09 72.99 74.93
CA ALA A 646 -47.98 73.50 76.32
C ALA A 646 -46.52 73.54 76.82
N SER A 647 -45.98 74.76 76.89
CA SER A 647 -44.81 75.31 77.61
C SER A 647 -44.83 75.11 79.16
N PRO A 648 -43.90 75.68 80.00
CA PRO A 648 -42.51 76.18 79.79
C PRO A 648 -41.49 75.86 80.95
N SER A 649 -40.23 76.27 80.68
CA SER A 649 -39.25 76.85 81.64
C SER A 649 -38.35 75.86 82.42
N LYS A 650 -37.04 76.07 82.64
CA LYS A 650 -36.26 77.30 82.87
C LYS A 650 -34.75 77.09 82.58
N LYS A 651 -34.12 78.18 82.10
CA LYS A 651 -32.77 78.71 82.44
C LYS A 651 -31.54 77.89 82.01
N SER A 652 -30.43 78.46 81.53
CA SER A 652 -29.92 79.84 81.49
C SER A 652 -28.71 79.92 80.54
N CYS A 653 -28.55 81.05 79.86
CA CYS A 653 -27.32 81.56 79.24
C CYS A 653 -26.67 82.58 80.19
N PRO A 654 -25.44 83.08 79.96
CA PRO A 654 -24.19 82.42 79.53
C PRO A 654 -22.95 82.93 80.33
N CYS A 655 -21.74 82.53 79.89
CA CYS A 655 -20.42 83.17 80.09
C CYS A 655 -19.73 82.95 81.46
N GLN A 656 -18.40 82.81 81.61
CA GLN A 656 -17.23 82.97 80.72
C GLN A 656 -16.03 82.26 81.42
N GLU A 657 -15.20 81.51 80.69
CA GLU A 657 -13.76 81.79 80.42
C GLU A 657 -12.72 80.95 81.19
N ARG A 658 -11.90 80.25 80.37
CA ARG A 658 -10.50 79.82 80.50
C ARG A 658 -9.83 79.75 81.88
N SER A 659 -9.50 78.52 82.29
CA SER A 659 -8.12 78.01 82.48
C SER A 659 -8.19 76.52 82.80
#